data_AF-A0A7J8VWS5-F1
#
_entry.id   AF-A0A7J8VWS5-F1
#
_cell.length_a   1.000
_cell.length_b   1.000
_cell.length_c   1.000
_cell.angle_alpha   90.00
_cell.angle_beta   90.00
_cell.angle_gamma   90.00
#
_symmetry.space_group_name_H-M   'P 1'
#
loop_
_entity.id
_entity.type
_entity.pdbx_description
1 polymer ?
#
loop_
_entity_poly.entity_id
_entity_poly.type
_entity_poly.pdbx_seq_one_letter_code
_entity_poly.pdbx_strand_id
1 'polypeptide(L)'
;QFFESLSSKARSKPRSPSRSSNEEDLGQRLEAKLQAAEQKRLSILAKAQMRLAKLDELRQAAKTGVEMRFEKEREKLGTKVQSRVQQAEANRMLILEAYSQRRATLRERSSQSLLQRMARENKYKELVRAAIHQKRAAAEKKRLGLLEAEKKKACARISQVKKVAKSISRQREIERRTMKDQLEDRLQRAKRQRAEYLRQRGRSHKSVQENYTRMYKQAELLSRKLARCWRWFIRQRKTTLNLAKAFDSLKINENSAKGMPFEQLALLIESVTTLQTVKALLDRIESRIKAARAVGATDHLSSLDNIDHLLKRVATPKRRTTPRTSMRSRETKRVVSGKEAAKSLTTVSRYPVRVFLCAYMILGHPEAVLSGQGEREIALAKSAEAFVREFELLVKIILEGPIQSPDEESDSTLSKPLTFRSQLAAFDKAWCSYLSSFMVWKVKDARSLEEDLVRAACQLELSMIQKCKLTPEGDKTALTHDMKAIQRQVMEDQKLLREKVQHLCGDAGIERMECALSETRTKFFQSEEGGSPMGSPITPSLSSSTDGSPSSLTARTDNGTDLPQMPNHVVRSLFKEDEDSTSSSKNSVSSVTSSSHLNTQLASSIEKQPVSENELIVNEFLHEKRGFVDSISGIEEDQNGIKAKIRGTMEKAFWDGIMESMSQDKPNYDRVLELVKEVRDEICEMAPKSWREEIIDAIDLEILSQVLKSGNLDIDYLGRIMGFALITLQKLSSPANDDEMKAANQRLLKELTEICEAKEKPDHSPALAMIKGLRFVLEQIQDLKQEISKARIRMMEPLLKGPAGLDYLRKAFQNRYGSPSNAGSSLPLTMRWLSSAWNCKDQEWGEHQNSVSTLKAQDSSSRDVHTPITLKTGGSYNSANASQMKFVNPSKVTDHEQPECKGDQVDMVVRLGLLKLVSGVSGLTSDSLPETFTLNLARLRGVQAEIQKIIVMSTSILICRQIFSSEQVVASPTDMESIILICTERLLELLDHVEDVGIEGIVEVISGFSRVTDEDKVQMWKVMMGRMLAKSLQAGDVVFEKVWRAVYLAFRGVVFGGSGVYGRKLAEIALRQVGAGTGSGLLTERVVKAAEVLVVAATVSVNVHGPWYITLIGNM
;
A
#
# COMPACT_ATOMS: atom_id res chain seq x y z
N GLN A 1 85.31 75.26 -45.31
CA GLN A 1 85.02 74.89 -46.72
C GLN A 1 83.57 75.16 -47.18
N PHE A 2 82.79 76.02 -46.51
CA PHE A 2 81.59 76.65 -47.10
C PHE A 2 81.61 78.20 -46.96
N PHE A 3 82.65 78.74 -46.32
CA PHE A 3 82.94 80.19 -46.25
C PHE A 3 83.81 80.69 -47.43
N GLU A 4 84.17 79.84 -48.38
CA GLU A 4 85.07 80.15 -49.51
C GLU A 4 84.38 80.30 -50.88
N SER A 5 83.05 80.15 -50.96
CA SER A 5 82.32 80.27 -52.24
C SER A 5 81.54 81.59 -52.42
N LEU A 6 81.65 82.54 -51.48
CA LEU A 6 80.95 83.83 -51.53
C LEU A 6 81.83 85.02 -51.91
N SER A 7 83.01 84.79 -52.51
CA SER A 7 83.86 85.87 -53.03
C SER A 7 84.35 85.58 -54.45
N SER A 8 83.52 85.83 -55.46
CA SER A 8 83.96 86.28 -56.80
C SER A 8 82.80 86.22 -57.80
N LYS A 9 82.21 87.38 -58.08
CA LYS A 9 81.85 87.81 -59.44
C LYS A 9 81.25 89.20 -59.39
N ALA A 10 82.15 90.17 -59.28
CA ALA A 10 81.93 91.49 -59.86
C ALA A 10 81.86 91.33 -61.39
N ARG A 11 80.77 91.78 -62.02
CA ARG A 11 80.80 92.23 -63.41
C ARG A 11 79.86 93.41 -63.63
N SER A 12 80.51 94.53 -63.93
CA SER A 12 80.16 95.61 -64.86
C SER A 12 78.68 95.94 -65.11
N LYS A 13 78.28 97.14 -64.65
CA LYS A 13 77.23 97.96 -65.25
C LYS A 13 77.48 98.11 -66.78
N PRO A 14 76.50 97.87 -67.66
CA PRO A 14 76.58 98.35 -69.03
C PRO A 14 76.20 99.84 -69.09
N ARG A 15 76.98 100.56 -69.91
CA ARG A 15 76.76 101.93 -70.39
C ARG A 15 75.35 102.13 -70.94
N SER A 16 74.77 103.27 -70.61
CA SER A 16 73.66 103.94 -71.30
C SER A 16 73.87 104.04 -72.82
N PRO A 17 72.83 103.88 -73.65
CA PRO A 17 72.78 104.48 -74.97
C PRO A 17 72.16 105.88 -74.90
N SER A 18 72.78 106.79 -75.63
CA SER A 18 72.38 108.17 -75.88
C SER A 18 71.11 108.25 -76.74
N ARG A 19 70.31 109.29 -76.46
CA ARG A 19 69.13 109.84 -77.17
C ARG A 19 68.94 109.47 -78.65
N SER A 20 67.68 109.20 -79.01
CA SER A 20 67.03 109.88 -80.14
C SER A 20 65.58 110.23 -79.80
N SER A 21 65.13 111.32 -80.40
CA SER A 21 63.83 111.97 -80.30
C SER A 21 62.69 111.11 -80.83
N ASN A 22 61.56 111.11 -80.13
CA ASN A 22 60.27 111.58 -80.65
C ASN A 22 59.20 111.46 -79.57
N GLU A 23 58.27 112.41 -79.61
CA GLU A 23 57.09 112.52 -78.77
C GLU A 23 56.26 111.22 -78.84
N GLU A 24 55.93 110.63 -77.68
CA GLU A 24 54.71 109.84 -77.47
C GLU A 24 54.55 109.45 -75.97
N ASP A 25 53.37 109.79 -75.47
CA ASP A 25 52.70 109.64 -74.16
C ASP A 25 53.40 109.08 -72.90
N LEU A 26 53.51 109.92 -71.85
CA LEU A 26 54.02 109.56 -70.51
C LEU A 26 53.13 108.52 -69.78
N GLY A 27 51.85 108.42 -70.12
CA GLY A 27 50.90 107.47 -69.51
C GLY A 27 51.24 106.01 -69.80
N GLN A 28 51.57 105.69 -71.05
CA GLN A 28 51.87 104.31 -71.48
C GLN A 28 53.13 103.74 -70.82
N ARG A 29 54.13 104.58 -70.49
CA ARG A 29 55.33 104.15 -69.75
C ARG A 29 55.08 103.83 -68.29
N LEU A 30 54.16 104.55 -67.63
CA LEU A 30 53.78 104.28 -66.24
C LEU A 30 52.95 102.99 -66.16
N GLU A 31 52.04 102.81 -67.12
CA GLU A 31 51.24 101.59 -67.23
C GLU A 31 52.10 100.36 -67.51
N ALA A 32 53.07 100.44 -68.44
CA ALA A 32 54.02 99.35 -68.69
C ALA A 32 54.87 99.01 -67.45
N LYS A 33 55.26 100.00 -66.64
CA LYS A 33 55.99 99.78 -65.38
C LYS A 33 55.12 99.16 -64.29
N LEU A 34 53.85 99.57 -64.18
CA LEU A 34 52.90 98.98 -63.24
C LEU A 34 52.56 97.54 -63.63
N GLN A 35 52.31 97.26 -64.91
CA GLN A 35 52.10 95.91 -65.43
C GLN A 35 53.34 95.03 -65.20
N ALA A 36 54.55 95.54 -65.42
CA ALA A 36 55.79 94.81 -65.13
C ALA A 36 55.96 94.54 -63.61
N ALA A 37 55.58 95.49 -62.75
CA ALA A 37 55.61 95.31 -61.30
C ALA A 37 54.55 94.29 -60.83
N GLU A 38 53.36 94.31 -61.43
CA GLU A 38 52.29 93.34 -61.17
C GLU A 38 52.68 91.93 -61.62
N GLN A 39 53.22 91.78 -62.84
CA GLN A 39 53.78 90.51 -63.32
C GLN A 39 54.91 90.01 -62.41
N LYS A 40 55.76 90.90 -61.90
CA LYS A 40 56.82 90.52 -60.95
C LYS A 40 56.24 90.09 -59.59
N ARG A 41 55.20 90.76 -59.10
CA ARG A 41 54.49 90.38 -57.87
C ARG A 41 53.82 89.02 -58.02
N LEU A 42 53.12 88.78 -59.14
CA LEU A 42 52.50 87.50 -59.46
C LEU A 42 53.55 86.39 -59.58
N SER A 43 54.70 86.66 -60.20
CA SER A 43 55.81 85.70 -60.28
C SER A 43 56.37 85.33 -58.91
N ILE A 44 56.49 86.29 -57.99
CA ILE A 44 56.95 86.04 -56.61
C ILE A 44 55.90 85.22 -55.84
N LEU A 45 54.62 85.56 -55.97
CA LEU A 45 53.53 84.80 -55.35
C LEU A 45 53.45 83.36 -55.88
N ALA A 46 53.57 83.16 -57.19
CA ALA A 46 53.60 81.83 -57.79
C ALA A 46 54.81 81.01 -57.28
N LYS A 47 55.99 81.63 -57.18
CA LYS A 47 57.19 80.97 -56.60
C LYS A 47 57.01 80.63 -55.12
N ALA A 48 56.33 81.48 -54.35
CA ALA A 48 56.03 81.22 -52.93
C ALA A 48 55.01 80.10 -52.77
N GLN A 49 53.93 80.09 -53.57
CA GLN A 49 52.93 79.03 -53.58
C GLN A 49 53.52 77.68 -53.98
N MET A 50 54.37 77.63 -55.02
CA MET A 50 55.07 76.41 -55.41
C MET A 50 55.99 75.87 -54.31
N ARG A 51 56.65 76.75 -53.54
CA ARG A 51 57.47 76.34 -52.39
C ARG A 51 56.61 75.79 -51.25
N LEU A 52 55.48 76.42 -50.95
CA LEU A 52 54.55 75.95 -49.93
C LEU A 52 53.91 74.61 -50.30
N ALA A 53 53.50 74.43 -51.56
CA ALA A 53 52.98 73.17 -52.06
C ALA A 53 54.01 72.03 -51.91
N LYS A 54 55.27 72.27 -52.27
CA LYS A 54 56.35 71.29 -52.10
C LYS A 54 56.62 70.94 -50.63
N LEU A 55 56.49 71.91 -49.72
CA LEU A 55 56.61 71.64 -48.27
C LEU A 55 55.44 70.83 -47.74
N ASP A 56 54.23 71.07 -48.25
CA ASP A 56 53.05 70.29 -47.85
C ASP A 56 53.11 68.86 -48.40
N GLU A 57 53.56 68.65 -49.64
CA GLU A 57 53.86 67.32 -50.18
C GLU A 57 54.83 66.53 -49.30
N LEU A 58 55.92 67.17 -48.84
CA LEU A 58 56.88 66.54 -47.94
C LEU A 58 56.27 66.22 -46.57
N ARG A 59 55.41 67.10 -46.04
CA ARG A 59 54.67 66.84 -44.79
C ARG A 59 53.72 65.66 -44.95
N GLN A 60 52.96 65.58 -46.04
CA GLN A 60 52.04 64.48 -46.31
C GLN A 60 52.81 63.16 -46.51
N ALA A 61 53.93 63.17 -47.24
CA ALA A 61 54.79 62.00 -47.39
C ALA A 61 55.39 61.51 -46.06
N ALA A 62 55.77 62.44 -45.17
CA ALA A 62 56.24 62.08 -43.83
C ALA A 62 55.10 61.49 -42.97
N LYS A 63 53.89 62.06 -43.05
CA LYS A 63 52.70 61.57 -42.35
C LYS A 63 52.33 60.15 -42.78
N THR A 64 52.21 59.90 -44.09
CA THR A 64 51.93 58.56 -44.62
C THR A 64 53.05 57.57 -44.27
N GLY A 65 54.31 58.00 -44.29
CA GLY A 65 55.44 57.18 -43.85
C GLY A 65 55.38 56.76 -42.37
N VAL A 66 54.83 57.61 -41.49
CA VAL A 66 54.59 57.27 -40.08
C VAL A 66 53.39 56.32 -39.93
N GLU A 67 52.28 56.59 -40.62
CA GLU A 67 51.10 55.72 -40.62
C GLU A 67 51.43 54.30 -41.07
N MET A 68 52.20 54.16 -42.17
CA MET A 68 52.64 52.85 -42.66
C MET A 68 53.57 52.09 -41.70
N ARG A 69 54.36 52.80 -40.88
CA ARG A 69 55.18 52.16 -39.83
C ARG A 69 54.31 51.65 -38.70
N PHE A 70 53.35 52.46 -38.26
CA PHE A 70 52.40 52.08 -37.21
C PHE A 70 51.54 50.89 -37.62
N GLU A 71 51.04 50.86 -38.86
CA GLU A 71 50.27 49.75 -39.41
C GLU A 71 51.08 48.45 -39.41
N LYS A 72 52.35 48.51 -39.85
CA LYS A 72 53.26 47.34 -39.84
C LYS A 72 53.58 46.85 -38.43
N GLU A 73 53.73 47.75 -37.46
CA GLU A 73 53.93 47.36 -36.05
C GLU A 73 52.66 46.72 -35.47
N ARG A 74 51.49 47.26 -35.80
CA ARG A 74 50.19 46.72 -35.39
C ARG A 74 49.99 45.30 -35.93
N GLU A 75 50.30 45.04 -37.20
CA GLU A 75 50.22 43.70 -37.79
C GLU A 75 51.20 42.71 -37.13
N LYS A 76 52.44 43.13 -36.87
CA LYS A 76 53.45 42.31 -36.17
C LYS A 76 53.04 41.98 -34.73
N LEU A 77 52.44 42.95 -34.02
CA LEU A 77 51.92 42.71 -32.67
C LEU A 77 50.68 41.81 -32.72
N GLY A 78 49.77 42.03 -33.68
CA GLY A 78 48.58 41.21 -33.89
C GLY A 78 48.93 39.74 -34.11
N THR A 79 49.86 39.46 -35.02
CA THR A 79 50.36 38.09 -35.28
C THR A 79 51.04 37.47 -34.07
N LYS A 80 51.81 38.24 -33.30
CA LYS A 80 52.46 37.76 -32.06
C LYS A 80 51.48 37.48 -30.92
N VAL A 81 50.41 38.27 -30.82
CA VAL A 81 49.31 38.01 -29.87
C VAL A 81 48.55 36.75 -30.29
N GLN A 82 48.22 36.62 -31.58
CA GLN A 82 47.51 35.45 -32.09
C GLN A 82 48.30 34.15 -31.86
N SER A 83 49.61 34.15 -32.11
CA SER A 83 50.44 32.96 -31.85
C SER A 83 50.52 32.60 -30.37
N ARG A 84 50.58 33.59 -29.47
CA ARG A 84 50.55 33.36 -28.01
C ARG A 84 49.21 32.82 -27.54
N VAL A 85 48.10 33.30 -28.11
CA VAL A 85 46.76 32.79 -27.78
C VAL A 85 46.62 31.33 -28.23
N GLN A 86 47.01 31.01 -29.47
CA GLN A 86 47.01 29.63 -29.96
C GLN A 86 47.89 28.71 -29.11
N GLN A 87 49.07 29.18 -28.69
CA GLN A 87 49.96 28.43 -27.80
C GLN A 87 49.33 28.23 -26.40
N ALA A 88 48.66 29.24 -25.86
CA ALA A 88 47.96 29.14 -24.58
C ALA A 88 46.77 28.17 -24.65
N GLU A 89 46.04 28.16 -25.76
CA GLU A 89 44.95 27.20 -26.02
C GLU A 89 45.49 25.77 -26.13
N ALA A 90 46.57 25.56 -26.89
CA ALA A 90 47.22 24.25 -26.98
C ALA A 90 47.69 23.74 -25.60
N ASN A 91 48.31 24.62 -24.80
CA ASN A 91 48.71 24.29 -23.43
C ASN A 91 47.52 23.97 -22.53
N ARG A 92 46.43 24.72 -22.65
CA ARG A 92 45.18 24.46 -21.91
C ARG A 92 44.59 23.11 -22.27
N MET A 93 44.58 22.74 -23.55
CA MET A 93 44.10 21.45 -24.02
C MET A 93 44.94 20.29 -23.47
N LEU A 94 46.27 20.41 -23.51
CA LEU A 94 47.18 19.40 -22.95
C LEU A 94 46.97 19.21 -21.44
N ILE A 95 46.74 20.28 -20.69
CA ILE A 95 46.45 20.19 -19.25
C ILE A 95 45.12 19.46 -19.03
N LEU A 96 44.08 19.79 -19.79
CA LEU A 96 42.77 19.15 -19.69
C LEU A 96 42.85 17.65 -20.05
N GLU A 97 43.59 17.30 -21.10
CA GLU A 97 43.84 15.92 -21.49
C GLU A 97 44.57 15.16 -20.38
N ALA A 98 45.65 15.72 -19.82
CA ALA A 98 46.37 15.11 -18.71
C ALA A 98 45.48 14.90 -17.47
N TYR A 99 44.62 15.86 -17.13
CA TYR A 99 43.63 15.70 -16.06
C TYR A 99 42.59 14.62 -16.39
N SER A 100 42.12 14.55 -17.63
CA SER A 100 41.15 13.54 -18.07
C SER A 100 41.73 12.12 -17.95
N GLN A 101 42.99 11.93 -18.35
CA GLN A 101 43.71 10.66 -18.25
C GLN A 101 43.96 10.25 -16.80
N ARG A 102 44.35 11.19 -15.92
CA ARG A 102 44.49 10.94 -14.48
C ARG A 102 43.16 10.50 -13.85
N ARG A 103 42.04 11.14 -14.25
CA ARG A 103 40.72 10.76 -13.77
C ARG A 103 40.29 9.40 -14.30
N ALA A 104 40.60 9.08 -15.56
CA ALA A 104 40.30 7.78 -16.16
C ALA A 104 41.07 6.65 -15.46
N THR A 105 42.38 6.82 -15.24
CA THR A 105 43.22 5.83 -14.53
C THR A 105 42.79 5.65 -13.07
N LEU A 106 42.38 6.71 -12.39
CA LEU A 106 41.86 6.61 -11.02
C LEU A 106 40.51 5.86 -10.97
N ARG A 107 39.62 6.13 -11.93
CA ARG A 107 38.35 5.37 -12.09
C ARG A 107 38.63 3.90 -12.37
N GLU A 108 39.56 3.59 -13.26
CA GLU A 108 39.94 2.22 -13.57
C GLU A 108 40.48 1.49 -12.33
N ARG A 109 41.41 2.10 -11.57
CA ARG A 109 41.92 1.54 -10.31
C ARG A 109 40.81 1.32 -9.28
N SER A 110 39.88 2.26 -9.15
CA SER A 110 38.73 2.12 -8.26
C SER A 110 37.82 0.96 -8.69
N SER A 111 37.57 0.81 -10.00
CA SER A 111 36.76 -0.27 -10.55
C SER A 111 37.40 -1.65 -10.33
N GLN A 112 38.72 -1.76 -10.52
CA GLN A 112 39.47 -3.00 -10.28
C GLN A 112 39.47 -3.36 -8.79
N SER A 113 39.63 -2.39 -7.89
CA SER A 113 39.53 -2.60 -6.44
C SER A 113 38.13 -3.10 -6.03
N LEU A 114 37.07 -2.49 -6.58
CA LEU A 114 35.69 -2.93 -6.34
C LEU A 114 35.43 -4.35 -6.86
N LEU A 115 35.93 -4.69 -8.05
CA LEU A 115 35.83 -6.05 -8.60
C LEU A 115 36.55 -7.08 -7.72
N GLN A 116 37.74 -6.76 -7.22
CA GLN A 116 38.47 -7.63 -6.28
C GLN A 116 37.73 -7.80 -4.95
N ARG A 117 37.12 -6.72 -4.43
CA ARG A 117 36.28 -6.79 -3.22
C ARG A 117 35.06 -7.68 -3.45
N MET A 118 34.36 -7.49 -4.57
CA MET A 118 33.21 -8.33 -4.94
C MET A 118 33.61 -9.81 -5.08
N ALA A 119 34.77 -10.10 -5.66
CA ALA A 119 35.26 -11.47 -5.77
C ALA A 119 35.53 -12.12 -4.39
N ARG A 120 36.12 -11.36 -3.45
CA ARG A 120 36.34 -11.84 -2.06
C ARG A 120 35.03 -12.08 -1.32
N GLU A 121 34.07 -11.17 -1.45
CA GLU A 121 32.75 -11.30 -0.85
C GLU A 121 31.97 -12.48 -1.43
N ASN A 122 32.06 -12.71 -2.75
CA ASN A 122 31.45 -13.89 -3.39
C ASN A 122 32.08 -15.19 -2.88
N LYS A 123 33.42 -15.25 -2.78
CA LYS A 123 34.12 -16.41 -2.22
C LYS A 123 33.72 -16.68 -0.77
N TYR A 124 33.56 -15.64 0.05
CA TYR A 124 33.04 -15.77 1.41
C TYR A 124 31.60 -16.30 1.43
N LYS A 125 30.71 -15.77 0.58
CA LYS A 125 29.33 -16.25 0.45
C LYS A 125 29.27 -17.72 0.03
N GLU A 126 30.15 -18.16 -0.86
CA GLU A 126 30.26 -19.57 -1.26
C GLU A 126 30.69 -20.47 -0.09
N LEU A 127 31.68 -20.06 0.71
CA LEU A 127 32.10 -20.78 1.90
C LEU A 127 30.98 -20.89 2.93
N VAL A 128 30.22 -19.81 3.14
CA VAL A 128 29.06 -19.81 4.04
C VAL A 128 27.98 -20.76 3.53
N ARG A 129 27.66 -20.72 2.22
CA ARG A 129 26.71 -21.65 1.60
C ARG A 129 27.15 -23.11 1.78
N ALA A 130 28.42 -23.41 1.53
CA ALA A 130 28.98 -24.74 1.72
C ALA A 130 28.86 -25.20 3.19
N ALA A 131 29.17 -24.33 4.15
CA ALA A 131 29.02 -24.62 5.57
C ALA A 131 27.56 -24.89 5.98
N ILE A 132 26.61 -24.13 5.43
CA ILE A 132 25.17 -24.35 5.64
C ILE A 132 24.75 -25.71 5.06
N HIS A 133 25.18 -26.03 3.84
CA HIS A 133 24.89 -27.33 3.22
C HIS A 133 25.46 -28.49 4.03
N GLN A 134 26.69 -28.35 4.54
CA GLN A 134 27.32 -29.36 5.40
C GLN A 134 26.55 -29.55 6.72
N LYS A 135 26.12 -28.45 7.36
CA LYS A 135 25.29 -28.51 8.57
C LYS A 135 23.94 -29.18 8.31
N ARG A 136 23.28 -28.87 7.18
CA ARG A 136 22.02 -29.52 6.77
C ARG A 136 22.22 -31.02 6.54
N ALA A 137 23.25 -31.41 5.80
CA ALA A 137 23.56 -32.81 5.56
C ALA A 137 23.86 -33.58 6.87
N ALA A 138 24.59 -32.95 7.81
CA ALA A 138 24.85 -33.54 9.12
C ALA A 138 23.57 -33.69 9.96
N ALA A 139 22.68 -32.70 9.95
CA ALA A 139 21.39 -32.76 10.62
C ALA A 139 20.49 -33.86 10.02
N GLU A 140 20.45 -33.97 8.69
CA GLU A 140 19.69 -35.00 7.99
C GLU A 140 20.23 -36.41 8.29
N LYS A 141 21.55 -36.59 8.33
CA LYS A 141 22.18 -37.85 8.74
C LYS A 141 21.81 -38.23 10.17
N LYS A 142 21.77 -37.27 11.11
CA LYS A 142 21.31 -37.51 12.49
C LYS A 142 19.83 -37.91 12.53
N ARG A 143 18.98 -37.18 11.81
CA ARG A 143 17.54 -37.48 11.70
C ARG A 143 17.29 -38.89 11.17
N LEU A 144 17.97 -39.27 10.08
CA LEU A 144 17.87 -40.61 9.51
C LEU A 144 18.36 -41.69 10.49
N GLY A 145 19.46 -41.43 11.20
CA GLY A 145 19.96 -42.35 12.23
C GLY A 145 18.95 -42.60 13.37
N LEU A 146 18.27 -41.55 13.83
CA LEU A 146 17.20 -41.67 14.85
C LEU A 146 16.00 -42.47 14.31
N LEU A 147 15.54 -42.17 13.10
CA LEU A 147 14.44 -42.89 12.47
C LEU A 147 14.77 -44.38 12.23
N GLU A 148 15.99 -44.70 11.84
CA GLU A 148 16.43 -46.08 11.71
C GLU A 148 16.47 -46.80 13.06
N ALA A 149 16.89 -46.13 14.14
CA ALA A 149 16.87 -46.68 15.48
C ALA A 149 15.44 -46.97 15.96
N GLU A 150 14.51 -46.06 15.71
CA GLU A 150 13.07 -46.26 16.01
C GLU A 150 12.48 -47.40 15.19
N LYS A 151 12.78 -47.46 13.88
CA LYS A 151 12.34 -48.57 13.01
C LYS A 151 12.86 -49.90 13.53
N LYS A 152 14.12 -49.99 13.98
CA LYS A 152 14.69 -51.20 14.59
C LYS A 152 13.98 -51.57 15.88
N LYS A 153 13.69 -50.60 16.77
CA LYS A 153 12.91 -50.83 18.00
C LYS A 153 11.50 -51.35 17.70
N ALA A 154 10.81 -50.76 16.71
CA ALA A 154 9.48 -51.20 16.28
C ALA A 154 9.51 -52.62 15.72
N CYS A 155 10.48 -52.95 14.85
CA CYS A 155 10.67 -54.29 14.31
C CYS A 155 10.96 -55.33 15.41
N ALA A 156 11.73 -54.96 16.44
CA ALA A 156 12.00 -55.83 17.58
C ALA A 156 10.70 -56.12 18.38
N ARG A 157 9.89 -55.09 18.67
CA ARG A 157 8.57 -55.25 19.33
C ARG A 157 7.65 -56.16 18.52
N ILE A 158 7.55 -55.95 17.20
CA ILE A 158 6.74 -56.81 16.32
C ILE A 158 7.24 -58.26 16.35
N SER A 159 8.56 -58.46 16.37
CA SER A 159 9.14 -59.80 16.45
C SER A 159 8.82 -60.48 17.79
N GLN A 160 8.82 -59.73 18.90
CA GLN A 160 8.41 -60.22 20.22
C GLN A 160 6.92 -60.58 20.25
N VAL A 161 6.05 -59.71 19.72
CA VAL A 161 4.61 -59.98 19.58
C VAL A 161 4.36 -61.24 18.73
N LYS A 162 5.07 -61.41 17.62
CA LYS A 162 4.98 -62.62 16.78
C LYS A 162 5.42 -63.88 17.54
N LYS A 163 6.47 -63.81 18.36
CA LYS A 163 6.91 -64.95 19.21
C LYS A 163 5.84 -65.31 20.25
N VAL A 164 5.29 -64.31 20.93
CA VAL A 164 4.21 -64.49 21.92
C VAL A 164 2.95 -65.07 21.26
N ALA A 165 2.52 -64.52 20.12
CA ALA A 165 1.36 -65.03 19.38
C ALA A 165 1.54 -66.50 18.94
N LYS A 166 2.75 -66.87 18.47
CA LYS A 166 3.07 -68.26 18.14
C LYS A 166 3.04 -69.18 19.36
N SER A 167 3.55 -68.73 20.51
CA SER A 167 3.47 -69.48 21.78
C SER A 167 2.02 -69.71 22.22
N ILE A 168 1.19 -68.65 22.23
CA ILE A 168 -0.24 -68.75 22.58
C ILE A 168 -0.98 -69.68 21.60
N SER A 169 -0.68 -69.60 20.30
CA SER A 169 -1.29 -70.49 19.30
C SER A 169 -0.92 -71.95 19.55
N ARG A 170 0.34 -72.24 19.88
CA ARG A 170 0.79 -73.59 20.23
C ARG A 170 0.11 -74.09 21.49
N GLN A 171 0.00 -73.24 22.52
CA GLN A 171 -0.70 -73.57 23.77
C GLN A 171 -2.17 -73.94 23.51
N ARG A 172 -2.90 -73.10 22.76
CA ARG A 172 -4.30 -73.36 22.38
C ARG A 172 -4.44 -74.59 21.48
N GLU A 173 -3.42 -74.95 20.70
CA GLU A 173 -3.43 -76.16 19.90
C GLU A 173 -3.24 -77.41 20.76
N ILE A 174 -2.34 -77.36 21.73
CA ILE A 174 -2.15 -78.43 22.72
C ILE A 174 -3.45 -78.63 23.52
N GLU A 175 -4.07 -77.57 24.02
CA GLU A 175 -5.35 -77.64 24.73
C GLU A 175 -6.48 -78.19 23.86
N ARG A 176 -6.53 -77.83 22.57
CA ARG A 176 -7.51 -78.42 21.64
C ARG A 176 -7.26 -79.91 21.41
N ARG A 177 -6.01 -80.35 21.34
CA ARG A 177 -5.66 -81.77 21.20
C ARG A 177 -6.06 -82.55 22.45
N THR A 178 -5.72 -82.06 23.65
CA THR A 178 -6.12 -82.73 24.90
C THR A 178 -7.64 -82.82 25.05
N MET A 179 -8.38 -81.75 24.72
CA MET A 179 -9.85 -81.79 24.72
C MET A 179 -10.42 -82.76 23.68
N LYS A 180 -9.78 -82.87 22.52
CA LYS A 180 -10.17 -83.85 21.49
C LYS A 180 -9.95 -85.27 21.98
N ASP A 181 -8.79 -85.56 22.58
CA ASP A 181 -8.45 -86.88 23.11
C ASP A 181 -9.41 -87.26 24.25
N GLN A 182 -9.73 -86.33 25.15
CA GLN A 182 -10.74 -86.54 26.19
C GLN A 182 -12.14 -86.83 25.63
N LEU A 183 -12.55 -86.15 24.55
CA LEU A 183 -13.81 -86.43 23.86
C LEU A 183 -13.79 -87.79 23.17
N GLU A 184 -12.68 -88.15 22.54
CA GLU A 184 -12.49 -89.44 21.89
C GLU A 184 -12.55 -90.58 22.92
N ASP A 185 -11.92 -90.43 24.07
CA ASP A 185 -12.02 -91.37 25.20
C ASP A 185 -13.45 -91.49 25.73
N ARG A 186 -14.19 -90.38 25.82
CA ARG A 186 -15.61 -90.39 26.22
C ARG A 186 -16.47 -91.09 25.17
N LEU A 187 -16.23 -90.84 23.89
CA LEU A 187 -16.94 -91.50 22.78
C LEU A 187 -16.61 -92.98 22.70
N GLN A 188 -15.36 -93.39 22.94
CA GLN A 188 -14.97 -94.79 23.00
C GLN A 188 -15.63 -95.50 24.20
N ARG A 189 -15.68 -94.85 25.38
CA ARG A 189 -16.43 -95.36 26.54
C ARG A 189 -17.92 -95.51 26.23
N ALA A 190 -18.53 -94.48 25.64
CA ALA A 190 -19.92 -94.54 25.21
C ALA A 190 -20.16 -95.62 24.14
N LYS A 191 -19.21 -95.83 23.20
CA LYS A 191 -19.26 -96.90 22.21
C LYS A 191 -19.18 -98.28 22.85
N ARG A 192 -18.33 -98.49 23.85
CA ARG A 192 -18.25 -99.75 24.62
C ARG A 192 -19.56 -100.01 25.37
N GLN A 193 -20.08 -99.01 26.08
CA GLN A 193 -21.39 -99.09 26.77
C GLN A 193 -22.55 -99.35 25.79
N ARG A 194 -22.54 -98.71 24.63
CA ARG A 194 -23.55 -98.89 23.59
C ARG A 194 -23.41 -100.25 22.90
N ALA A 195 -22.20 -100.78 22.74
CA ALA A 195 -21.95 -102.13 22.24
C ALA A 195 -22.37 -103.20 23.26
N GLU A 196 -22.17 -102.97 24.55
CA GLU A 196 -22.72 -103.79 25.64
C GLU A 196 -24.25 -103.74 25.66
N TYR A 197 -24.83 -102.54 25.56
CA TYR A 197 -26.28 -102.33 25.48
C TYR A 197 -26.92 -102.95 24.22
N LEU A 198 -26.22 -102.91 23.08
CA LEU A 198 -26.66 -103.54 21.84
C LEU A 198 -26.44 -105.06 21.84
N ARG A 199 -25.39 -105.58 22.53
CA ARG A 199 -25.26 -107.02 22.84
C ARG A 199 -26.46 -107.52 23.65
N GLN A 200 -27.03 -106.68 24.52
CA GLN A 200 -28.23 -106.99 25.29
C GLN A 200 -29.54 -106.89 24.49
N ARG A 201 -29.55 -106.25 23.31
CA ARG A 201 -30.78 -105.98 22.54
C ARG A 201 -30.77 -106.54 21.11
N GLY A 202 -29.88 -107.47 20.80
CA GLY A 202 -29.75 -108.05 19.47
C GLY A 202 -30.85 -109.06 19.14
N ARG A 203 -32.04 -108.62 18.71
CA ARG A 203 -32.85 -109.24 17.66
C ARG A 203 -33.80 -108.23 16.98
N SER A 204 -33.72 -108.16 15.64
CA SER A 204 -34.62 -107.51 14.66
C SER A 204 -34.82 -105.98 14.77
N HIS A 205 -34.87 -105.13 13.73
CA HIS A 205 -35.11 -105.27 12.30
C HIS A 205 -34.43 -104.12 11.53
N LYS A 206 -34.15 -104.33 10.23
CA LYS A 206 -33.63 -103.35 9.25
C LYS A 206 -34.70 -102.39 8.71
N SER A 207 -34.20 -101.28 8.14
CA SER A 207 -34.80 -100.32 7.18
C SER A 207 -35.53 -99.10 7.78
N VAL A 208 -34.89 -97.92 7.67
CA VAL A 208 -35.41 -96.67 7.06
C VAL A 208 -34.20 -95.72 7.00
N GLN A 209 -33.39 -95.81 5.94
CA GLN A 209 -32.20 -94.99 5.76
C GLN A 209 -32.23 -94.32 4.39
N GLU A 210 -33.13 -93.37 4.19
CA GLU A 210 -33.08 -92.51 2.99
C GLU A 210 -33.69 -91.11 3.15
N ASN A 211 -34.57 -90.85 4.15
CA ASN A 211 -35.16 -89.51 4.35
C ASN A 211 -34.41 -88.57 5.30
N TYR A 212 -33.41 -89.03 6.06
CA TYR A 212 -32.67 -88.17 7.00
C TYR A 212 -31.66 -87.24 6.31
N THR A 213 -31.08 -87.65 5.19
CA THR A 213 -29.97 -86.95 4.54
C THR A 213 -30.41 -85.68 3.78
N ARG A 214 -31.66 -85.64 3.31
CA ARG A 214 -32.23 -84.47 2.61
C ARG A 214 -32.67 -83.39 3.59
N MET A 215 -33.34 -83.77 4.69
CA MET A 215 -33.67 -82.86 5.78
C MET A 215 -32.42 -82.30 6.47
N TYR A 216 -31.38 -83.11 6.71
CA TYR A 216 -30.14 -82.61 7.33
C TYR A 216 -29.41 -81.60 6.44
N LYS A 217 -29.35 -81.80 5.12
CA LYS A 217 -28.69 -80.85 4.21
C LYS A 217 -29.47 -79.53 4.07
N GLN A 218 -30.81 -79.58 4.04
CA GLN A 218 -31.63 -78.36 4.08
C GLN A 218 -31.55 -77.65 5.44
N ALA A 219 -31.57 -78.39 6.55
CA ALA A 219 -31.42 -77.85 7.89
C ALA A 219 -30.01 -77.27 8.12
N GLU A 220 -28.95 -77.86 7.55
CA GLU A 220 -27.58 -77.34 7.64
C GLU A 220 -27.35 -76.11 6.75
N LEU A 221 -28.02 -76.05 5.59
CA LEU A 221 -27.99 -74.86 4.73
C LEU A 221 -28.76 -73.70 5.38
N LEU A 222 -29.94 -73.99 5.95
CA LEU A 222 -30.75 -73.01 6.68
C LEU A 222 -30.06 -72.59 7.98
N SER A 223 -29.44 -73.49 8.73
CA SER A 223 -28.67 -73.16 9.93
C SER A 223 -27.41 -72.36 9.59
N ARG A 224 -26.73 -72.63 8.46
CA ARG A 224 -25.62 -71.79 7.98
C ARG A 224 -26.07 -70.42 7.49
N LYS A 225 -27.29 -70.30 6.94
CA LYS A 225 -27.89 -69.01 6.58
C LYS A 225 -28.30 -68.23 7.85
N LEU A 226 -29.03 -68.87 8.77
CA LEU A 226 -29.36 -68.33 10.09
C LEU A 226 -28.12 -67.95 10.88
N ALA A 227 -27.08 -68.78 10.93
CA ALA A 227 -25.82 -68.49 11.61
C ALA A 227 -25.00 -67.41 10.90
N ARG A 228 -25.18 -67.18 9.58
CA ARG A 228 -24.59 -66.02 8.88
C ARG A 228 -25.38 -64.76 9.17
N CYS A 229 -26.71 -64.79 9.12
CA CYS A 229 -27.60 -63.69 9.48
C CYS A 229 -27.41 -63.30 10.96
N TRP A 230 -27.27 -64.28 11.85
CA TRP A 230 -27.01 -64.12 13.27
C TRP A 230 -25.60 -63.59 13.54
N ARG A 231 -24.56 -64.09 12.86
CA ARG A 231 -23.20 -63.52 12.96
C ARG A 231 -23.09 -62.12 12.37
N TRP A 232 -23.87 -61.80 11.34
CA TRP A 232 -23.98 -60.46 10.77
C TRP A 232 -24.74 -59.51 11.70
N PHE A 233 -25.83 -59.98 12.33
CA PHE A 233 -26.57 -59.29 13.38
C PHE A 233 -25.70 -59.02 14.63
N ILE A 234 -24.94 -60.03 15.09
CA ILE A 234 -24.01 -59.91 16.23
C ILE A 234 -22.85 -58.94 15.93
N ARG A 235 -22.36 -58.88 14.69
CA ARG A 235 -21.28 -57.94 14.31
C ARG A 235 -21.75 -56.49 14.21
N GLN A 236 -23.01 -56.25 13.83
CA GLN A 236 -23.54 -54.89 13.63
C GLN A 236 -24.25 -54.30 14.85
N ARG A 237 -24.70 -55.13 15.82
CA ARG A 237 -25.22 -54.75 17.16
C ARG A 237 -26.18 -53.54 17.26
N LYS A 238 -26.81 -53.10 16.18
CA LYS A 238 -27.81 -52.02 16.17
C LYS A 238 -29.06 -52.50 15.43
N THR A 239 -30.21 -52.52 16.11
CA THR A 239 -31.51 -52.77 15.48
C THR A 239 -31.89 -51.61 14.55
N THR A 240 -32.82 -51.81 13.60
CA THR A 240 -33.32 -50.71 12.75
C THR A 240 -33.89 -49.57 13.60
N LEU A 241 -34.50 -49.92 14.74
CA LEU A 241 -34.97 -48.98 15.76
C LEU A 241 -33.81 -48.24 16.46
N ASN A 242 -32.70 -48.90 16.81
CA ASN A 242 -31.54 -48.22 17.39
C ASN A 242 -30.85 -47.29 16.39
N LEU A 243 -30.83 -47.62 15.10
CA LEU A 243 -30.32 -46.74 14.05
C LEU A 243 -31.23 -45.55 13.80
N ALA A 244 -32.55 -45.74 13.83
CA ALA A 244 -33.52 -44.66 13.75
C ALA A 244 -33.44 -43.73 14.97
N LYS A 245 -33.32 -44.27 16.20
CA LYS A 245 -33.09 -43.48 17.42
C LYS A 245 -31.77 -42.70 17.38
N ALA A 246 -30.72 -43.30 16.82
CA ALA A 246 -29.44 -42.62 16.63
C ALA A 246 -29.55 -41.48 15.61
N PHE A 247 -30.36 -41.63 14.56
CA PHE A 247 -30.64 -40.54 13.62
C PHE A 247 -31.51 -39.44 14.26
N ASP A 248 -32.57 -39.82 14.98
CA ASP A 248 -33.45 -38.90 15.71
C ASP A 248 -32.67 -38.06 16.75
N SER A 249 -31.66 -38.67 17.40
CA SER A 249 -30.76 -37.96 18.33
C SER A 249 -29.89 -36.88 17.67
N LEU A 250 -29.73 -36.89 16.35
CA LEU A 250 -29.04 -35.82 15.61
C LEU A 250 -29.91 -34.56 15.48
N LYS A 251 -31.22 -34.65 15.79
CA LYS A 251 -32.20 -33.56 15.72
C LYS A 251 -32.29 -32.87 14.35
N ILE A 252 -32.01 -33.60 13.27
CA ILE A 252 -32.17 -33.13 11.89
C ILE A 252 -33.60 -33.46 11.46
N ASN A 253 -34.51 -32.48 11.52
CA ASN A 253 -35.89 -32.59 11.06
C ASN A 253 -36.29 -31.34 10.25
N GLU A 254 -37.42 -31.39 9.55
CA GLU A 254 -37.91 -30.29 8.69
C GLU A 254 -37.92 -28.94 9.43
N ASN A 255 -38.36 -28.93 10.69
CA ASN A 255 -38.47 -27.70 11.49
C ASN A 255 -37.12 -27.17 11.97
N SER A 256 -36.18 -28.05 12.34
CA SER A 256 -34.84 -27.65 12.77
C SER A 256 -34.00 -27.17 11.59
N ALA A 257 -34.12 -27.80 10.41
CA ALA A 257 -33.44 -27.37 9.20
C ALA A 257 -33.89 -25.98 8.72
N LYS A 258 -35.20 -25.66 8.83
CA LYS A 258 -35.75 -24.33 8.52
C LYS A 258 -35.41 -23.27 9.59
N GLY A 259 -35.32 -23.66 10.86
CA GLY A 259 -35.08 -22.73 11.98
C GLY A 259 -33.62 -22.39 12.27
N MET A 260 -32.66 -23.22 11.81
CA MET A 260 -31.24 -23.03 12.12
C MET A 260 -30.49 -22.27 11.02
N PRO A 261 -29.46 -21.46 11.34
CA PRO A 261 -28.63 -20.79 10.32
C PRO A 261 -27.91 -21.77 9.38
N PHE A 262 -27.71 -21.38 8.12
CA PHE A 262 -27.10 -22.22 7.08
C PHE A 262 -25.74 -22.83 7.49
N GLU A 263 -24.87 -22.03 8.09
CA GLU A 263 -23.53 -22.44 8.52
C GLU A 263 -23.58 -23.54 9.60
N GLN A 264 -24.53 -23.42 10.54
CA GLN A 264 -24.73 -24.41 11.59
C GLN A 264 -25.28 -25.72 11.04
N LEU A 265 -26.19 -25.67 10.07
CA LEU A 265 -26.70 -26.85 9.37
C LEU A 265 -25.60 -27.54 8.54
N ALA A 266 -24.77 -26.77 7.84
CA ALA A 266 -23.65 -27.30 7.05
C ALA A 266 -22.62 -28.04 7.92
N LEU A 267 -22.21 -27.45 9.04
CA LEU A 267 -21.27 -28.09 9.99
C LEU A 267 -21.83 -29.40 10.57
N LEU A 268 -23.14 -29.44 10.86
CA LEU A 268 -23.80 -30.66 11.37
C LEU A 268 -23.84 -31.78 10.32
N ILE A 269 -24.12 -31.43 9.05
CA ILE A 269 -24.18 -32.37 7.93
C ILE A 269 -22.78 -32.88 7.53
N GLU A 270 -21.74 -32.04 7.66
CA GLU A 270 -20.36 -32.41 7.34
C GLU A 270 -19.69 -33.26 8.42
N SER A 271 -20.22 -33.25 9.65
CA SER A 271 -19.65 -34.02 10.75
C SER A 271 -19.55 -35.52 10.42
N VAL A 272 -18.40 -36.11 10.73
CA VAL A 272 -18.10 -37.53 10.44
C VAL A 272 -19.10 -38.46 11.13
N THR A 273 -19.59 -38.07 12.30
CA THR A 273 -20.60 -38.79 13.08
C THR A 273 -21.97 -38.80 12.38
N THR A 274 -22.44 -37.66 11.86
CA THR A 274 -23.68 -37.58 11.07
C THR A 274 -23.58 -38.40 9.80
N LEU A 275 -22.49 -38.26 9.04
CA LEU A 275 -22.30 -39.04 7.81
C LEU A 275 -22.28 -40.56 8.07
N GLN A 276 -21.64 -41.02 9.15
CA GLN A 276 -21.58 -42.45 9.48
C GLN A 276 -22.92 -43.00 9.98
N THR A 277 -23.66 -42.25 10.79
CA THR A 277 -24.95 -42.66 11.35
C THR A 277 -26.04 -42.73 10.26
N VAL A 278 -26.12 -41.70 9.41
CA VAL A 278 -27.05 -41.65 8.27
C VAL A 278 -26.73 -42.76 7.27
N LYS A 279 -25.44 -42.99 6.97
CA LYS A 279 -25.02 -44.10 6.11
C LYS A 279 -25.48 -45.45 6.62
N ALA A 280 -25.29 -45.72 7.91
CA ALA A 280 -25.69 -46.99 8.52
C ALA A 280 -27.21 -47.22 8.46
N LEU A 281 -28.01 -46.15 8.61
CA LEU A 281 -29.47 -46.21 8.47
C LEU A 281 -29.90 -46.44 7.01
N LEU A 282 -29.32 -45.72 6.05
CA LEU A 282 -29.62 -45.86 4.63
C LEU A 282 -29.21 -47.23 4.07
N ASP A 283 -28.03 -47.74 4.42
CA ASP A 283 -27.59 -49.10 4.05
C ASP A 283 -28.56 -50.17 4.59
N ARG A 284 -29.15 -49.92 5.77
CA ARG A 284 -30.15 -50.79 6.38
C ARG A 284 -31.50 -50.71 5.66
N ILE A 285 -31.95 -49.52 5.27
CA ILE A 285 -33.17 -49.29 4.47
C ILE A 285 -33.02 -49.93 3.09
N GLU A 286 -31.87 -49.74 2.42
CA GLU A 286 -31.55 -50.36 1.14
C GLU A 286 -31.60 -51.90 1.23
N SER A 287 -31.04 -52.47 2.31
CA SER A 287 -31.11 -53.91 2.58
C SER A 287 -32.56 -54.40 2.80
N ARG A 288 -33.42 -53.60 3.43
CA ARG A 288 -34.84 -53.92 3.66
C ARG A 288 -35.66 -53.83 2.38
N ILE A 289 -35.40 -52.85 1.52
CA ILE A 289 -36.02 -52.74 0.19
C ILE A 289 -35.63 -53.95 -0.67
N LYS A 290 -34.35 -54.34 -0.67
CA LYS A 290 -33.88 -55.58 -1.35
C LYS A 290 -34.53 -56.84 -0.78
N ALA A 291 -34.73 -56.92 0.53
CA ALA A 291 -35.39 -58.06 1.17
C ALA A 291 -36.90 -58.12 0.90
N ALA A 292 -37.59 -56.98 0.86
CA ALA A 292 -39.02 -56.90 0.53
C ALA A 292 -39.31 -57.38 -0.90
N ARG A 293 -38.36 -57.22 -1.84
CA ARG A 293 -38.41 -57.79 -3.19
C ARG A 293 -38.35 -59.32 -3.21
N ALA A 294 -37.52 -59.92 -2.37
CA ALA A 294 -37.31 -61.38 -2.37
C ALA A 294 -38.51 -62.17 -1.82
N VAL A 295 -39.41 -61.51 -1.09
CA VAL A 295 -40.58 -62.14 -0.43
C VAL A 295 -41.89 -61.89 -1.21
N GLY A 296 -41.96 -60.84 -2.04
CA GLY A 296 -43.16 -60.52 -2.83
C GLY A 296 -43.05 -61.00 -4.27
N ALA A 297 -43.27 -62.28 -4.53
CA ALA A 297 -43.36 -62.85 -5.89
C ALA A 297 -44.76 -62.70 -6.52
N THR A 298 -45.44 -61.57 -6.29
CA THR A 298 -46.76 -61.26 -6.85
C THR A 298 -46.84 -59.78 -7.28
N ASP A 299 -46.54 -59.55 -8.56
CA ASP A 299 -47.13 -58.64 -9.56
C ASP A 299 -47.37 -57.12 -9.31
N HIS A 300 -46.93 -56.51 -8.20
CA HIS A 300 -47.04 -55.04 -8.06
C HIS A 300 -45.75 -54.28 -7.68
N LEU A 301 -44.56 -54.87 -7.80
CA LEU A 301 -43.27 -54.21 -7.52
C LEU A 301 -42.23 -54.33 -8.66
N SER A 302 -42.69 -54.48 -9.91
CA SER A 302 -41.84 -54.82 -11.07
C SER A 302 -41.13 -53.65 -11.75
N SER A 303 -41.46 -52.38 -11.47
CA SER A 303 -40.75 -51.24 -12.07
C SER A 303 -40.10 -50.38 -11.00
N LEU A 304 -38.81 -50.60 -10.77
CA LEU A 304 -37.97 -49.67 -10.04
C LEU A 304 -37.22 -48.87 -11.11
N ASP A 305 -37.34 -47.54 -11.11
CA ASP A 305 -36.64 -46.71 -12.09
C ASP A 305 -35.13 -47.02 -12.07
N ASN A 306 -34.56 -47.27 -13.25
CA ASN A 306 -33.14 -47.62 -13.39
C ASN A 306 -32.26 -46.37 -13.18
N ILE A 307 -31.93 -46.08 -11.93
CA ILE A 307 -31.17 -44.88 -11.55
C ILE A 307 -29.64 -45.03 -11.69
N ASP A 308 -29.15 -46.19 -12.15
CA ASP A 308 -27.71 -46.48 -12.20
C ASP A 308 -26.94 -45.49 -13.09
N HIS A 309 -27.59 -44.95 -14.12
CA HIS A 309 -27.01 -43.92 -15.00
C HIS A 309 -26.85 -42.55 -14.30
N LEU A 310 -27.78 -42.17 -13.41
CA LEU A 310 -27.67 -40.95 -12.60
C LEU A 310 -26.62 -41.13 -11.49
N LEU A 311 -26.61 -42.28 -10.82
CA LEU A 311 -25.65 -42.58 -9.74
C LEU A 311 -24.19 -42.62 -10.23
N LYS A 312 -23.94 -43.07 -11.48
CA LYS A 312 -22.62 -42.99 -12.10
C LYS A 312 -22.14 -41.56 -12.35
N ARG A 313 -23.06 -40.61 -12.61
CA ARG A 313 -22.72 -39.18 -12.78
C ARG A 313 -22.50 -38.45 -11.46
N VAL A 314 -23.13 -38.91 -10.37
CA VAL A 314 -22.91 -38.40 -9.01
C VAL A 314 -21.61 -38.92 -8.39
N ALA A 315 -21.17 -40.11 -8.78
CA ALA A 315 -19.96 -40.73 -8.23
C ALA A 315 -18.70 -39.93 -8.64
N THR A 316 -18.03 -39.33 -7.66
CA THR A 316 -16.76 -38.63 -7.89
C THR A 316 -15.70 -39.60 -8.43
N PRO A 317 -14.98 -39.28 -9.53
CA PRO A 317 -13.84 -40.07 -9.95
C PRO A 317 -12.80 -40.02 -8.83
N LYS A 318 -12.33 -41.18 -8.36
CA LYS A 318 -11.23 -41.23 -7.37
C LYS A 318 -10.08 -40.37 -7.90
N ARG A 319 -9.66 -39.34 -7.14
CA ARG A 319 -8.45 -38.54 -7.39
C ARG A 319 -7.35 -39.51 -7.84
N ARG A 320 -6.93 -39.44 -9.11
CA ARG A 320 -5.67 -40.03 -9.54
C ARG A 320 -4.61 -39.27 -8.77
N THR A 321 -4.14 -39.84 -7.66
CA THR A 321 -2.88 -39.43 -7.06
C THR A 321 -1.83 -39.49 -8.15
N THR A 322 -1.37 -38.31 -8.58
CA THR A 322 -0.21 -38.15 -9.45
C THR A 322 0.96 -38.94 -8.86
N PRO A 323 1.74 -39.66 -9.69
CA PRO A 323 2.80 -40.51 -9.20
C PRO A 323 3.93 -39.63 -8.66
N ARG A 324 4.10 -39.58 -7.33
CA ARG A 324 5.34 -39.06 -6.75
C ARG A 324 6.46 -40.02 -7.11
N THR A 325 7.46 -39.49 -7.81
CA THR A 325 8.71 -40.15 -8.17
C THR A 325 9.40 -40.71 -6.92
N SER A 326 9.21 -41.99 -6.63
CA SER A 326 9.97 -42.69 -5.60
C SER A 326 11.29 -43.18 -6.20
N MET A 327 12.40 -42.52 -5.89
CA MET A 327 13.71 -43.11 -6.09
C MET A 327 13.93 -44.25 -5.08
N ARG A 328 14.22 -45.42 -5.64
CA ARG A 328 14.89 -46.60 -5.07
C ARG A 328 14.26 -47.29 -3.85
N SER A 329 13.60 -48.41 -4.14
CA SER A 329 13.97 -49.67 -3.50
C SER A 329 13.95 -50.82 -4.52
N ARG A 330 15.12 -51.40 -4.77
CA ARG A 330 15.30 -52.74 -5.34
C ARG A 330 14.56 -53.73 -4.44
N GLU A 331 13.70 -54.59 -4.99
CA GLU A 331 13.87 -56.04 -4.90
C GLU A 331 12.78 -56.88 -5.60
N THR A 332 13.31 -57.81 -6.41
CA THR A 332 12.82 -59.15 -6.75
C THR A 332 11.56 -59.32 -7.61
N LYS A 333 11.84 -59.73 -8.86
CA LYS A 333 10.98 -60.56 -9.72
C LYS A 333 10.38 -61.72 -8.92
N ARG A 334 9.05 -61.85 -8.96
CA ARG A 334 8.38 -63.16 -9.04
C ARG A 334 7.38 -63.16 -10.18
N VAL A 335 7.50 -64.22 -10.95
CA VAL A 335 6.78 -64.54 -12.18
C VAL A 335 5.30 -64.78 -11.88
N VAL A 336 4.50 -64.33 -12.84
CA VAL A 336 3.06 -64.47 -13.02
C VAL A 336 2.58 -65.90 -12.80
N SER A 337 1.44 -66.06 -12.14
CA SER A 337 0.44 -67.06 -12.54
C SER A 337 -0.92 -66.37 -12.68
N GLY A 338 -1.45 -66.42 -13.91
CA GLY A 338 -2.72 -65.82 -14.27
C GLY A 338 -3.88 -66.52 -13.59
N LYS A 339 -4.74 -65.72 -12.97
CA LYS A 339 -6.17 -65.98 -12.90
C LYS A 339 -6.88 -64.66 -13.18
N GLU A 340 -7.80 -64.74 -14.12
CA GLU A 340 -8.63 -63.67 -14.66
C GLU A 340 -9.03 -62.65 -13.61
N ALA A 341 -8.61 -61.39 -13.84
CA ALA A 341 -9.11 -60.25 -13.11
C ALA A 341 -10.58 -60.03 -13.50
N ALA A 342 -11.49 -60.71 -12.80
CA ALA A 342 -12.89 -60.31 -12.77
C ALA A 342 -12.93 -58.85 -12.32
N LYS A 343 -13.33 -57.96 -13.24
CA LYS A 343 -13.60 -56.53 -13.00
C LYS A 343 -14.47 -56.41 -11.75
N SER A 344 -13.89 -55.99 -10.62
CA SER A 344 -14.68 -55.58 -9.46
C SER A 344 -15.31 -54.23 -9.80
N LEU A 345 -16.51 -54.27 -10.39
CA LEU A 345 -17.39 -53.10 -10.39
C LEU A 345 -17.57 -52.71 -8.92
N THR A 346 -17.05 -51.54 -8.56
CA THR A 346 -17.34 -50.90 -7.29
C THR A 346 -18.83 -50.56 -7.32
N THR A 347 -19.63 -51.36 -6.61
CA THR A 347 -21.08 -51.17 -6.50
C THR A 347 -21.34 -49.83 -5.81
N VAL A 348 -21.83 -48.84 -6.55
CA VAL A 348 -22.28 -47.55 -6.02
C VAL A 348 -23.52 -47.82 -5.15
N SER A 349 -23.57 -47.26 -3.94
CA SER A 349 -24.74 -47.38 -3.05
C SER A 349 -25.95 -46.67 -3.68
N ARG A 350 -27.16 -47.21 -3.53
CA ARG A 350 -28.37 -46.63 -4.17
C ARG A 350 -28.71 -45.24 -3.63
N TYR A 351 -28.37 -44.98 -2.36
CA TYR A 351 -28.58 -43.69 -1.69
C TYR A 351 -27.23 -43.09 -1.25
N PRO A 352 -26.60 -42.21 -2.05
CA PRO A 352 -25.39 -41.50 -1.64
C PRO A 352 -25.70 -40.52 -0.50
N VAL A 353 -25.02 -40.70 0.63
CA VAL A 353 -25.29 -39.99 1.90
C VAL A 353 -25.22 -38.47 1.77
N ARG A 354 -24.26 -37.94 0.99
CA ARG A 354 -24.11 -36.50 0.79
C ARG A 354 -25.28 -35.91 0.00
N VAL A 355 -25.69 -36.57 -1.09
CA VAL A 355 -26.84 -36.14 -1.91
C VAL A 355 -28.14 -36.22 -1.14
N PHE A 356 -28.26 -37.23 -0.27
CA PHE A 356 -29.38 -37.38 0.65
C PHE A 356 -29.47 -36.21 1.64
N LEU A 357 -28.37 -35.85 2.31
CA LEU A 357 -28.38 -34.74 3.29
C LEU A 357 -28.53 -33.36 2.63
N CYS A 358 -28.13 -33.20 1.36
CA CYS A 358 -28.40 -31.98 0.61
C CYS A 358 -29.89 -31.65 0.49
N ALA A 359 -30.80 -32.65 0.56
CA ALA A 359 -32.24 -32.39 0.53
C ALA A 359 -32.70 -31.53 1.72
N TYR A 360 -32.11 -31.74 2.90
CA TYR A 360 -32.35 -30.92 4.10
C TYR A 360 -31.77 -29.51 3.97
N MET A 361 -30.64 -29.34 3.28
CA MET A 361 -30.06 -28.02 3.02
C MET A 361 -30.92 -27.20 2.05
N ILE A 362 -31.41 -27.84 0.98
CA ILE A 362 -32.30 -27.21 -0.01
C ILE A 362 -33.64 -26.82 0.64
N LEU A 363 -34.16 -27.64 1.55
CA LEU A 363 -35.39 -27.37 2.28
C LEU A 363 -35.26 -26.23 3.29
N GLY A 364 -34.15 -26.17 4.02
CA GLY A 364 -33.93 -25.15 5.06
C GLY A 364 -33.51 -23.79 4.51
N HIS A 365 -32.64 -23.77 3.49
CA HIS A 365 -32.03 -22.55 2.95
C HIS A 365 -31.97 -22.59 1.41
N PRO A 366 -33.11 -22.51 0.71
CA PRO A 366 -33.14 -22.57 -0.76
C PRO A 366 -32.33 -21.42 -1.39
N GLU A 367 -32.40 -20.22 -0.82
CA GLU A 367 -31.69 -19.02 -1.31
C GLU A 367 -30.16 -19.08 -1.16
N ALA A 368 -29.66 -19.89 -0.21
CA ALA A 368 -28.21 -20.06 -0.01
C ALA A 368 -27.61 -21.17 -0.90
N VAL A 369 -28.43 -22.15 -1.30
CA VAL A 369 -27.98 -23.32 -2.08
C VAL A 369 -28.24 -23.16 -3.57
N LEU A 370 -29.30 -22.44 -3.96
CA LEU A 370 -29.73 -22.26 -5.34
C LEU A 370 -29.33 -20.85 -5.80
N SER A 371 -28.60 -20.74 -6.91
CA SER A 371 -28.11 -19.47 -7.47
C SER A 371 -29.18 -18.65 -8.23
N GLY A 372 -30.48 -19.01 -8.14
CA GLY A 372 -31.62 -18.29 -8.72
C GLY A 372 -32.96 -19.03 -8.60
N GLN A 373 -34.09 -18.34 -8.85
CA GLN A 373 -35.46 -18.88 -8.77
C GLN A 373 -36.03 -19.27 -10.14
N GLY A 374 -35.42 -20.27 -10.81
CA GLY A 374 -35.95 -20.81 -12.07
C GLY A 374 -36.92 -21.98 -11.88
N GLU A 375 -37.62 -22.38 -12.94
CA GLU A 375 -38.57 -23.51 -12.92
C GLU A 375 -37.93 -24.82 -12.45
N ARG A 376 -36.64 -25.04 -12.76
CA ARG A 376 -35.89 -26.25 -12.38
C ARG A 376 -35.50 -26.22 -10.90
N GLU A 377 -35.15 -25.05 -10.38
CA GLU A 377 -34.80 -24.78 -8.99
C GLU A 377 -36.04 -24.91 -8.09
N ILE A 378 -37.21 -24.43 -8.56
CA ILE A 378 -38.51 -24.63 -7.91
C ILE A 378 -38.92 -26.11 -7.92
N ALA A 379 -38.74 -26.81 -9.06
CA ALA A 379 -39.01 -28.24 -9.15
C ALA A 379 -38.10 -29.07 -8.22
N LEU A 380 -36.82 -28.68 -8.09
CA LEU A 380 -35.88 -29.30 -7.15
C LEU A 380 -36.33 -29.08 -5.70
N ALA A 381 -36.65 -27.85 -5.30
CA ALA A 381 -37.11 -27.53 -3.95
C ALA A 381 -38.37 -28.32 -3.57
N LYS A 382 -39.38 -28.35 -4.45
CA LYS A 382 -40.61 -29.14 -4.26
C LYS A 382 -40.33 -30.65 -4.14
N SER A 383 -39.42 -31.17 -4.97
CA SER A 383 -39.04 -32.59 -4.92
C SER A 383 -38.23 -32.95 -3.67
N ALA A 384 -37.41 -32.02 -3.15
CA ALA A 384 -36.66 -32.19 -1.91
C ALA A 384 -37.58 -32.17 -0.68
N GLU A 385 -38.56 -31.27 -0.65
CA GLU A 385 -39.59 -31.19 0.39
C GLU A 385 -40.43 -32.47 0.45
N ALA A 386 -40.95 -32.93 -0.69
CA ALA A 386 -41.68 -34.18 -0.76
C ALA A 386 -40.83 -35.38 -0.30
N PHE A 387 -39.55 -35.41 -0.68
CA PHE A 387 -38.64 -36.48 -0.27
C PHE A 387 -38.36 -36.50 1.24
N VAL A 388 -38.06 -35.34 1.85
CA VAL A 388 -37.80 -35.23 3.29
C VAL A 388 -39.02 -35.67 4.10
N ARG A 389 -40.23 -35.25 3.68
CA ARG A 389 -41.49 -35.65 4.33
C ARG A 389 -41.69 -37.17 4.33
N GLU A 390 -41.53 -37.81 3.17
CA GLU A 390 -41.68 -39.27 3.05
C GLU A 390 -40.64 -40.05 3.88
N PHE A 391 -39.42 -39.52 4.01
CA PHE A 391 -38.38 -40.09 4.84
C PHE A 391 -38.65 -39.91 6.34
N GLU A 392 -39.08 -38.72 6.78
CA GLU A 392 -39.43 -38.49 8.18
C GLU A 392 -40.63 -39.34 8.62
N LEU A 393 -41.63 -39.50 7.76
CA LEU A 393 -42.75 -40.44 7.97
C LEU A 393 -42.24 -41.89 8.09
N LEU A 394 -41.26 -42.29 7.28
CA LEU A 394 -40.63 -43.61 7.39
C LEU A 394 -39.90 -43.79 8.73
N VAL A 395 -39.18 -42.77 9.20
CA VAL A 395 -38.48 -42.78 10.50
C VAL A 395 -39.49 -42.84 11.65
N LYS A 396 -40.56 -42.03 11.61
CA LYS A 396 -41.66 -42.07 12.58
C LYS A 396 -42.32 -43.45 12.66
N ILE A 397 -42.63 -44.08 11.52
CA ILE A 397 -43.18 -45.45 11.48
C ILE A 397 -42.21 -46.48 12.08
N ILE A 398 -40.88 -46.29 11.94
CA ILE A 398 -39.88 -47.18 12.57
C ILE A 398 -39.82 -46.98 14.09
N LEU A 399 -40.05 -45.76 14.59
CA LEU A 399 -39.95 -45.40 16.00
C LEU A 399 -41.24 -45.69 16.79
N GLU A 400 -42.41 -45.38 16.20
CA GLU A 400 -43.70 -45.36 16.88
C GLU A 400 -44.66 -46.47 16.41
N GLY A 401 -44.36 -47.13 15.28
CA GLY A 401 -45.23 -48.16 14.67
C GLY A 401 -46.12 -47.62 13.55
N PRO A 402 -47.04 -48.43 12.97
CA PRO A 402 -47.92 -47.98 11.88
C PRO A 402 -48.86 -46.86 12.34
N ILE A 403 -48.84 -45.72 11.65
CA ILE A 403 -49.62 -44.51 11.98
C ILE A 403 -50.86 -44.44 11.08
N GLN A 404 -52.01 -44.06 11.64
CA GLN A 404 -53.19 -43.62 10.87
C GLN A 404 -53.04 -42.12 10.63
N SER A 405 -53.03 -41.68 9.37
CA SER A 405 -52.88 -40.25 9.04
C SER A 405 -54.07 -39.44 9.55
N PRO A 406 -53.85 -38.33 10.28
CA PRO A 406 -54.85 -37.27 10.37
C PRO A 406 -54.58 -36.30 9.20
N ASP A 407 -55.52 -36.19 8.26
CA ASP A 407 -56.06 -34.86 7.97
C ASP A 407 -57.24 -34.88 7.00
N GLU A 408 -58.21 -34.07 7.43
CA GLU A 408 -59.18 -33.22 6.72
C GLU A 408 -59.84 -33.68 5.41
N GLU A 409 -61.16 -33.79 5.53
CA GLU A 409 -62.18 -33.36 4.55
C GLU A 409 -61.99 -33.80 3.09
N SER A 410 -62.34 -35.06 2.79
CA SER A 410 -63.08 -35.37 1.56
C SER A 410 -63.69 -36.78 1.61
N ASP A 411 -65.01 -36.83 1.42
CA ASP A 411 -65.80 -38.04 1.33
C ASP A 411 -65.32 -38.96 0.20
N SER A 412 -64.54 -40.01 0.53
CA SER A 412 -64.58 -41.28 -0.20
C SER A 412 -64.04 -42.42 0.67
N THR A 413 -64.82 -43.48 0.73
CA THR A 413 -64.65 -44.67 1.57
C THR A 413 -63.41 -45.49 1.17
N LEU A 414 -62.35 -45.50 2.00
CA LEU A 414 -61.39 -46.60 2.30
C LEU A 414 -60.02 -46.04 2.76
N SER A 415 -59.91 -45.60 4.01
CA SER A 415 -58.63 -45.21 4.63
C SER A 415 -57.74 -46.43 4.85
N LYS A 416 -56.71 -46.63 4.01
CA LYS A 416 -55.75 -47.74 4.16
C LYS A 416 -54.68 -47.39 5.21
N PRO A 417 -54.36 -48.27 6.18
CA PRO A 417 -53.28 -48.03 7.13
C PRO A 417 -51.92 -47.93 6.43
N LEU A 418 -51.12 -46.90 6.76
CA LEU A 418 -49.76 -46.76 6.23
C LEU A 418 -48.87 -47.87 6.80
N THR A 419 -48.69 -48.93 6.02
CA THR A 419 -47.78 -50.01 6.38
C THR A 419 -46.33 -49.61 6.12
N PHE A 420 -45.40 -50.14 6.91
CA PHE A 420 -43.95 -49.96 6.67
C PHE A 420 -43.55 -50.32 5.23
N ARG A 421 -44.25 -51.27 4.59
CA ARG A 421 -43.98 -51.70 3.21
C ARG A 421 -44.44 -50.67 2.16
N SER A 422 -45.62 -50.06 2.34
CA SER A 422 -46.10 -49.00 1.44
C SER A 422 -45.25 -47.73 1.58
N GLN A 423 -44.86 -47.38 2.81
CA GLN A 423 -44.00 -46.21 3.05
C GLN A 423 -42.59 -46.38 2.46
N LEU A 424 -42.02 -47.60 2.52
CA LEU A 424 -40.74 -47.88 1.86
C LEU A 424 -40.80 -47.70 0.34
N ALA A 425 -41.94 -47.96 -0.29
CA ALA A 425 -42.13 -47.75 -1.73
C ALA A 425 -42.33 -46.26 -2.07
N ALA A 426 -43.09 -45.53 -1.25
CA ALA A 426 -43.24 -44.08 -1.38
C ALA A 426 -41.90 -43.34 -1.22
N PHE A 427 -41.10 -43.72 -0.23
CA PHE A 427 -39.75 -43.21 -0.01
C PHE A 427 -38.82 -43.41 -1.24
N ASP A 428 -38.77 -44.61 -1.83
CA ASP A 428 -37.92 -44.85 -3.01
C ASP A 428 -38.39 -44.07 -4.24
N LYS A 429 -39.71 -43.91 -4.43
CA LYS A 429 -40.28 -43.11 -5.52
C LYS A 429 -39.97 -41.61 -5.37
N ALA A 430 -40.08 -41.08 -4.15
CA ALA A 430 -39.73 -39.70 -3.85
C ALA A 430 -38.21 -39.45 -4.04
N TRP A 431 -37.38 -40.42 -3.66
CA TRP A 431 -35.93 -40.39 -3.92
C TRP A 431 -35.60 -40.33 -5.42
N CYS A 432 -36.22 -41.17 -6.26
CA CYS A 432 -36.02 -41.14 -7.72
C CYS A 432 -36.35 -39.77 -8.32
N SER A 433 -37.44 -39.16 -7.85
CA SER A 433 -37.92 -37.86 -8.32
C SER A 433 -36.96 -36.74 -7.90
N TYR A 434 -36.55 -36.72 -6.63
CA TYR A 434 -35.55 -35.78 -6.12
C TYR A 434 -34.20 -35.92 -6.83
N LEU A 435 -33.69 -37.14 -6.98
CA LEU A 435 -32.39 -37.38 -7.61
C LEU A 435 -32.38 -36.98 -9.09
N SER A 436 -33.49 -37.14 -9.80
CA SER A 436 -33.63 -36.69 -11.18
C SER A 436 -33.57 -35.16 -11.28
N SER A 437 -34.36 -34.45 -10.46
CA SER A 437 -34.32 -32.97 -10.38
C SER A 437 -32.95 -32.44 -9.93
N PHE A 438 -32.32 -33.11 -8.97
CA PHE A 438 -31.00 -32.75 -8.44
C PHE A 438 -29.92 -32.87 -9.52
N MET A 439 -29.98 -33.92 -10.35
CA MET A 439 -29.04 -34.11 -11.45
C MET A 439 -29.21 -33.09 -12.57
N VAL A 440 -30.45 -32.72 -12.90
CA VAL A 440 -30.73 -31.67 -13.90
C VAL A 440 -30.16 -30.33 -13.44
N TRP A 441 -30.33 -30.00 -12.17
CA TRP A 441 -29.71 -28.81 -11.58
C TRP A 441 -28.17 -28.89 -11.58
N LYS A 442 -27.59 -30.01 -11.13
CA LYS A 442 -26.12 -30.18 -11.10
C LYS A 442 -25.44 -30.11 -12.46
N VAL A 443 -26.08 -30.58 -13.52
CA VAL A 443 -25.55 -30.45 -14.88
C VAL A 443 -25.50 -29.00 -15.35
N LYS A 444 -26.50 -28.18 -14.98
CA LYS A 444 -26.51 -26.73 -15.26
C LYS A 444 -25.41 -26.01 -14.48
N ASP A 445 -25.29 -26.31 -13.18
CA ASP A 445 -24.27 -25.76 -12.27
C ASP A 445 -22.84 -26.06 -12.75
N ALA A 446 -22.58 -27.31 -13.19
CA ALA A 446 -21.30 -27.70 -13.77
C ALA A 446 -20.99 -26.96 -15.08
N ARG A 447 -22.00 -26.71 -15.92
CA ARG A 447 -21.84 -26.00 -17.20
C ARG A 447 -21.53 -24.51 -17.00
N SER A 448 -22.17 -23.84 -16.04
CA SER A 448 -21.81 -22.44 -15.71
C SER A 448 -20.37 -22.34 -15.19
N LEU A 449 -19.94 -23.27 -14.35
CA LEU A 449 -18.56 -23.29 -13.84
C LEU A 449 -17.54 -23.57 -14.94
N GLU A 450 -17.87 -24.44 -15.90
CA GLU A 450 -17.07 -24.67 -17.10
C GLU A 450 -16.89 -23.37 -17.90
N GLU A 451 -17.97 -22.65 -18.19
CA GLU A 451 -17.94 -21.38 -18.94
C GLU A 451 -17.03 -20.34 -18.26
N ASP A 452 -17.05 -20.26 -16.92
CA ASP A 452 -16.17 -19.37 -16.16
C ASP A 452 -14.70 -19.80 -16.20
N LEU A 453 -14.41 -21.11 -16.12
CA LEU A 453 -13.05 -21.65 -16.25
C LEU A 453 -12.49 -21.43 -17.66
N VAL A 454 -13.33 -21.62 -18.69
CA VAL A 454 -12.99 -21.36 -20.10
C VAL A 454 -12.71 -19.86 -20.29
N ARG A 455 -13.54 -18.98 -19.71
CA ARG A 455 -13.33 -17.53 -19.76
C ARG A 455 -11.99 -17.12 -19.11
N ALA A 456 -11.68 -17.67 -17.94
CA ALA A 456 -10.41 -17.43 -17.27
C ALA A 456 -9.21 -17.91 -18.10
N ALA A 457 -9.31 -19.09 -18.72
CA ALA A 457 -8.28 -19.61 -19.61
C ALA A 457 -8.05 -18.68 -20.82
N CYS A 458 -9.14 -18.16 -21.42
CA CYS A 458 -9.07 -17.21 -22.55
C CYS A 458 -8.43 -15.86 -22.15
N GLN A 459 -8.72 -15.36 -20.94
CA GLN A 459 -8.09 -14.13 -20.43
C GLN A 459 -6.59 -14.29 -20.16
N LEU A 460 -6.18 -15.45 -19.63
CA LEU A 460 -4.77 -15.80 -19.44
C LEU A 460 -4.04 -15.87 -20.79
N GLU A 461 -4.67 -16.46 -21.81
CA GLU A 461 -4.13 -16.56 -23.16
C GLU A 461 -3.95 -15.16 -23.79
N LEU A 462 -4.96 -14.29 -23.73
CA LEU A 462 -4.87 -12.91 -24.24
C LEU A 462 -3.76 -12.11 -23.53
N SER A 463 -3.68 -12.23 -22.20
CA SER A 463 -2.65 -11.56 -21.41
C SER A 463 -1.25 -12.05 -21.75
N MET A 464 -1.10 -13.35 -22.04
CA MET A 464 0.16 -13.94 -22.48
C MET A 464 0.53 -13.45 -23.87
N ILE A 465 -0.39 -13.44 -24.84
CA ILE A 465 -0.13 -12.98 -26.21
C ILE A 465 0.28 -11.49 -26.21
N GLN A 466 -0.42 -10.63 -25.47
CA GLN A 466 -0.10 -9.20 -25.36
C GLN A 466 1.26 -8.94 -24.69
N LYS A 467 1.56 -9.62 -23.58
CA LYS A 467 2.82 -9.39 -22.83
C LYS A 467 4.02 -10.05 -23.47
N CYS A 468 3.84 -11.20 -24.10
CA CYS A 468 4.92 -11.94 -24.75
C CYS A 468 5.12 -11.57 -26.22
N LYS A 469 4.25 -10.73 -26.80
CA LYS A 469 4.26 -10.32 -28.22
C LYS A 469 4.38 -11.51 -29.17
N LEU A 470 3.56 -12.54 -28.93
CA LEU A 470 3.58 -13.77 -29.72
C LEU A 470 3.03 -13.48 -31.11
N THR A 471 3.81 -13.74 -32.17
CA THR A 471 3.34 -13.70 -33.55
C THR A 471 2.64 -15.00 -33.94
N PRO A 472 1.73 -14.98 -34.93
CA PRO A 472 0.97 -16.17 -35.35
C PRO A 472 1.86 -17.32 -35.87
N GLU A 473 3.08 -17.04 -36.35
CA GLU A 473 4.01 -18.05 -36.87
C GLU A 473 4.96 -18.67 -35.83
N GLY A 474 4.85 -18.31 -34.54
CA GLY A 474 5.61 -18.99 -33.48
C GLY A 474 7.13 -18.78 -33.55
N ASP A 475 7.58 -17.72 -34.22
CA ASP A 475 8.99 -17.45 -34.39
C ASP A 475 9.62 -16.91 -33.10
N LYS A 476 10.56 -17.69 -32.58
CA LYS A 476 11.26 -17.48 -31.31
C LYS A 476 12.28 -16.35 -31.44
N THR A 477 11.84 -15.12 -31.57
CA THR A 477 12.67 -13.98 -31.16
C THR A 477 13.02 -14.17 -29.67
N ALA A 478 14.25 -13.83 -29.28
CA ALA A 478 14.82 -14.20 -27.98
C ALA A 478 14.07 -13.54 -26.81
N LEU A 479 12.99 -14.18 -26.36
CA LEU A 479 12.20 -13.75 -25.21
C LEU A 479 13.10 -13.59 -23.99
N THR A 480 12.98 -12.45 -23.31
CA THR A 480 13.67 -12.15 -22.06
C THR A 480 13.36 -13.24 -21.03
N HIS A 481 14.28 -13.47 -20.08
CA HIS A 481 14.11 -14.51 -19.04
C HIS A 481 12.75 -14.39 -18.32
N ASP A 482 12.29 -13.17 -18.09
CA ASP A 482 11.02 -12.89 -17.40
C ASP A 482 9.81 -13.22 -18.27
N MET A 483 9.85 -12.94 -19.58
CA MET A 483 8.78 -13.34 -20.52
C MET A 483 8.67 -14.87 -20.61
N LYS A 484 9.81 -15.58 -20.56
CA LYS A 484 9.85 -17.06 -20.48
C LYS A 484 9.33 -17.60 -19.14
N ALA A 485 9.48 -16.85 -18.05
CA ALA A 485 8.91 -17.22 -16.76
C ALA A 485 7.39 -17.05 -16.77
N ILE A 486 6.89 -15.93 -17.33
CA ILE A 486 5.45 -15.67 -17.50
C ILE A 486 4.81 -16.74 -18.39
N GLN A 487 5.43 -17.08 -19.52
CA GLN A 487 4.94 -18.15 -20.41
C GLN A 487 4.86 -19.49 -19.67
N ARG A 488 5.87 -19.85 -18.87
CA ARG A 488 5.84 -21.11 -18.10
C ARG A 488 4.72 -21.11 -17.06
N GLN A 489 4.55 -20.00 -16.33
CA GLN A 489 3.48 -19.89 -15.34
C GLN A 489 2.10 -20.00 -15.98
N VAL A 490 1.85 -19.28 -17.08
CA VAL A 490 0.55 -19.33 -17.78
C VAL A 490 0.26 -20.72 -18.32
N MET A 491 1.28 -21.43 -18.85
CA MET A 491 1.13 -22.81 -19.32
C MET A 491 0.81 -23.79 -18.17
N GLU A 492 1.41 -23.59 -16.99
CA GLU A 492 1.10 -24.37 -15.79
C GLU A 492 -0.32 -24.08 -15.27
N ASP A 493 -0.72 -22.81 -15.26
CA ASP A 493 -2.06 -22.38 -14.83
C ASP A 493 -3.15 -22.89 -15.79
N GLN A 494 -2.93 -22.81 -17.12
CA GLN A 494 -3.83 -23.38 -18.12
C GLN A 494 -3.92 -24.90 -18.04
N LYS A 495 -2.81 -25.58 -17.71
CA LYS A 495 -2.83 -27.03 -17.47
C LYS A 495 -3.70 -27.37 -16.25
N LEU A 496 -3.63 -26.59 -15.17
CA LEU A 496 -4.50 -26.77 -14.02
C LEU A 496 -5.97 -26.53 -14.38
N LEU A 497 -6.26 -25.50 -15.18
CA LEU A 497 -7.63 -25.22 -15.67
C LEU A 497 -8.14 -26.38 -16.56
N ARG A 498 -7.30 -26.95 -17.43
CA ARG A 498 -7.61 -28.16 -18.21
C ARG A 498 -7.94 -29.36 -17.33
N GLU A 499 -7.13 -29.61 -16.30
CA GLU A 499 -7.40 -30.70 -15.35
C GLU A 499 -8.75 -30.47 -14.63
N LYS A 500 -9.05 -29.23 -14.22
CA LYS A 500 -10.34 -28.89 -13.58
C LYS A 500 -11.53 -29.06 -14.52
N VAL A 501 -11.44 -28.58 -15.76
CA VAL A 501 -12.50 -28.75 -16.78
C VAL A 501 -12.71 -30.23 -17.11
N GLN A 502 -11.63 -31.02 -17.21
CA GLN A 502 -11.73 -32.47 -17.42
C GLN A 502 -12.45 -33.16 -16.25
N HIS A 503 -12.19 -32.72 -15.02
CA HIS A 503 -12.84 -33.27 -13.83
C HIS A 503 -14.33 -32.91 -13.74
N LEU A 504 -14.73 -31.73 -14.23
CA LEU A 504 -16.12 -31.25 -14.16
C LEU A 504 -16.99 -31.78 -15.31
N CYS A 505 -16.47 -31.71 -16.54
CA CYS A 505 -17.28 -31.88 -17.77
C CYS A 505 -16.72 -32.95 -18.72
N GLY A 506 -15.62 -33.61 -18.34
CA GLY A 506 -14.98 -34.65 -19.14
C GLY A 506 -14.32 -34.11 -20.41
N ASP A 507 -14.04 -35.01 -21.35
CA ASP A 507 -13.31 -34.69 -22.58
C ASP A 507 -14.08 -33.69 -23.47
N ALA A 508 -15.41 -33.75 -23.46
CA ALA A 508 -16.26 -32.79 -24.19
C ALA A 508 -16.13 -31.34 -23.67
N GLY A 509 -15.79 -31.14 -22.38
CA GLY A 509 -15.51 -29.81 -21.84
C GLY A 509 -14.13 -29.29 -22.24
N ILE A 510 -13.14 -30.19 -22.35
CA ILE A 510 -11.82 -29.82 -22.86
C ILE A 510 -11.94 -29.35 -24.31
N GLU A 511 -12.67 -30.07 -25.15
CA GLU A 511 -12.87 -29.71 -26.56
C GLU A 511 -13.47 -28.30 -26.69
N ARG A 512 -14.51 -27.98 -25.91
CA ARG A 512 -15.10 -26.63 -25.89
C ARG A 512 -14.10 -25.57 -25.44
N MET A 513 -13.28 -25.86 -24.44
CA MET A 513 -12.23 -24.94 -23.99
C MET A 513 -11.16 -24.72 -25.07
N GLU A 514 -10.73 -25.77 -25.76
CA GLU A 514 -9.73 -25.68 -26.84
C GLU A 514 -10.26 -24.92 -28.05
N CYS A 515 -11.54 -25.12 -28.40
CA CYS A 515 -12.23 -24.30 -29.40
C CYS A 515 -12.24 -22.83 -28.99
N ALA A 516 -12.66 -22.50 -27.76
CA ALA A 516 -12.71 -21.12 -27.28
C ALA A 516 -11.33 -20.44 -27.21
N LEU A 517 -10.29 -21.15 -26.80
CA LEU A 517 -8.91 -20.65 -26.82
C LEU A 517 -8.43 -20.38 -28.26
N SER A 518 -8.78 -21.26 -29.19
CA SER A 518 -8.43 -21.10 -30.61
C SER A 518 -9.19 -19.93 -31.26
N GLU A 519 -10.47 -19.77 -30.95
CA GLU A 519 -11.27 -18.60 -31.34
C GLU A 519 -10.71 -17.30 -30.76
N THR A 520 -10.22 -17.33 -29.53
CA THR A 520 -9.61 -16.16 -28.88
C THR A 520 -8.30 -15.76 -29.54
N ARG A 521 -7.44 -16.74 -29.87
CA ARG A 521 -6.20 -16.51 -30.64
C ARG A 521 -6.49 -15.91 -32.02
N THR A 522 -7.43 -16.51 -32.75
CA THR A 522 -7.79 -16.06 -34.11
C THR A 522 -8.40 -14.66 -34.10
N LYS A 523 -9.33 -14.35 -33.18
CA LYS A 523 -9.90 -13.00 -33.02
C LYS A 523 -8.85 -11.95 -32.68
N PHE A 524 -7.88 -12.29 -31.83
CA PHE A 524 -6.79 -11.38 -31.47
C PHE A 524 -5.93 -11.03 -32.69
N PHE A 525 -5.46 -12.03 -33.44
CA PHE A 525 -4.59 -11.80 -34.61
C PHE A 525 -5.35 -11.14 -35.78
N GLN A 526 -6.63 -11.48 -36.00
CA GLN A 526 -7.46 -10.81 -37.01
C GLN A 526 -7.69 -9.31 -36.68
N SER A 527 -7.74 -8.95 -35.40
CA SER A 527 -7.89 -7.55 -34.98
C SER A 527 -6.59 -6.76 -35.09
N GLU A 528 -5.42 -7.42 -35.12
CA GLU A 528 -4.11 -6.80 -35.30
C GLU A 528 -3.80 -6.48 -36.79
N GLU A 529 -4.30 -7.29 -37.73
CA GLU A 529 -4.20 -7.05 -39.18
C GLU A 529 -5.15 -5.93 -39.68
N GLY A 530 -6.28 -5.71 -38.99
CA GLY A 530 -7.21 -4.60 -39.27
C GLY A 530 -6.75 -3.30 -38.61
N GLY A 531 -5.68 -2.69 -39.12
CA GLY A 531 -4.97 -1.54 -38.54
C GLY A 531 -5.81 -0.43 -37.88
N SER A 532 -6.13 -0.60 -36.59
CA SER A 532 -6.63 0.43 -35.70
C SER A 532 -6.03 0.25 -34.29
N PRO A 533 -5.61 1.33 -33.60
CA PRO A 533 -4.89 1.20 -32.34
C PRO A 533 -5.88 1.02 -31.18
N MET A 534 -5.88 -0.18 -30.58
CA MET A 534 -6.84 -0.54 -29.52
C MET A 534 -6.34 -0.08 -28.13
N GLY A 535 -6.94 1.01 -27.62
CA GLY A 535 -6.86 1.41 -26.22
C GLY A 535 -8.17 1.11 -25.50
N SER A 536 -8.12 0.25 -24.48
CA SER A 536 -9.17 -0.16 -23.51
C SER A 536 -9.85 -1.53 -23.73
N PRO A 537 -10.21 -2.25 -22.64
CA PRO A 537 -10.57 -3.66 -22.68
C PRO A 537 -12.00 -3.88 -23.22
N ILE A 538 -12.10 -4.76 -24.22
CA ILE A 538 -13.36 -5.17 -24.84
C ILE A 538 -14.14 -6.07 -23.85
N THR A 539 -15.36 -5.66 -23.52
CA THR A 539 -16.43 -6.55 -23.03
C THR A 539 -16.91 -7.42 -24.20
N PRO A 540 -16.81 -8.76 -24.14
CA PRO A 540 -17.37 -9.61 -25.19
C PRO A 540 -18.87 -9.81 -24.94
N SER A 541 -19.70 -9.05 -25.65
CA SER A 541 -21.06 -9.44 -25.99
C SER A 541 -21.01 -10.42 -27.17
N LEU A 542 -21.53 -11.64 -27.00
CA LEU A 542 -21.94 -12.46 -28.13
C LEU A 542 -23.38 -12.93 -27.94
N SER A 543 -24.24 -12.30 -28.73
CA SER A 543 -25.54 -12.80 -29.19
C SER A 543 -25.37 -14.06 -30.04
N SER A 544 -26.25 -15.03 -29.80
CA SER A 544 -26.43 -16.25 -30.59
C SER A 544 -27.36 -16.04 -31.78
N SER A 545 -26.99 -16.55 -32.96
CA SER A 545 -27.85 -16.87 -34.11
C SER A 545 -27.42 -18.26 -34.61
N THR A 546 -28.22 -19.22 -35.11
CA THR A 546 -29.55 -19.28 -35.78
C THR A 546 -30.00 -20.77 -35.70
N ASP A 547 -31.27 -21.22 -35.75
CA ASP A 547 -32.18 -21.28 -36.91
C ASP A 547 -33.58 -21.84 -36.55
N GLY A 548 -34.63 -21.36 -37.25
CA GLY A 548 -35.87 -22.12 -37.54
C GLY A 548 -37.24 -21.44 -37.25
N SER A 549 -37.72 -20.58 -38.16
CA SER A 549 -39.08 -19.98 -38.25
C SER A 549 -40.21 -21.01 -38.61
N PRO A 550 -41.54 -20.68 -38.75
CA PRO A 550 -42.20 -19.36 -38.75
C PRO A 550 -43.60 -19.23 -38.07
N SER A 551 -44.09 -17.98 -38.06
CA SER A 551 -45.51 -17.53 -38.09
C SER A 551 -46.30 -17.40 -36.77
N SER A 552 -46.56 -16.16 -36.35
CA SER A 552 -47.86 -15.47 -36.54
C SER A 552 -48.01 -14.23 -35.62
N LEU A 553 -48.68 -13.22 -36.16
CA LEU A 553 -49.02 -11.93 -35.56
C LEU A 553 -50.02 -12.08 -34.39
N THR A 554 -49.93 -11.24 -33.36
CA THR A 554 -51.00 -10.33 -32.90
C THR A 554 -50.60 -9.53 -31.65
N ALA A 555 -51.11 -8.31 -31.59
CA ALA A 555 -50.83 -7.28 -30.60
C ALA A 555 -51.52 -7.50 -29.24
N ARG A 556 -50.93 -6.97 -28.16
CA ARG A 556 -51.62 -6.08 -27.20
C ARG A 556 -50.68 -5.48 -26.14
N THR A 557 -50.95 -4.22 -25.85
CA THR A 557 -50.60 -3.38 -24.71
C THR A 557 -50.80 -4.06 -23.35
N ASP A 558 -49.92 -3.79 -22.36
CA ASP A 558 -50.33 -3.10 -21.13
C ASP A 558 -49.16 -2.70 -20.21
N ASN A 559 -49.39 -1.61 -19.49
CA ASN A 559 -48.54 -0.97 -18.48
C ASN A 559 -48.38 -1.81 -17.20
N GLY A 560 -47.23 -1.70 -16.54
CA GLY A 560 -47.04 -2.19 -15.18
C GLY A 560 -45.65 -1.85 -14.63
N THR A 561 -45.61 -0.87 -13.74
CA THR A 561 -44.51 -0.47 -12.84
C THR A 561 -43.80 -1.66 -12.17
N ASP A 562 -42.45 -1.66 -12.15
CA ASP A 562 -41.67 -2.29 -11.09
C ASP A 562 -40.28 -1.66 -10.89
N LEU A 563 -39.96 -1.42 -9.62
CA LEU A 563 -38.69 -0.92 -9.08
C LEU A 563 -37.52 -1.86 -9.42
N PRO A 564 -36.30 -1.34 -9.66
CA PRO A 564 -35.11 -2.19 -9.75
C PRO A 564 -34.67 -2.64 -8.35
N GLN A 565 -34.93 -3.90 -8.04
CA GLN A 565 -34.43 -4.61 -6.87
C GLN A 565 -32.92 -4.90 -7.05
N MET A 566 -32.11 -4.41 -6.11
CA MET A 566 -30.67 -4.67 -6.02
C MET A 566 -30.37 -6.16 -5.81
N PRO A 567 -29.39 -6.77 -6.52
CA PRO A 567 -29.02 -8.17 -6.32
C PRO A 567 -28.13 -8.35 -5.07
N ASN A 568 -28.58 -9.19 -4.15
CA ASN A 568 -27.84 -9.57 -2.94
C ASN A 568 -26.58 -10.39 -3.27
N HIS A 569 -25.43 -9.82 -2.93
CA HIS A 569 -24.10 -10.41 -2.98
C HIS A 569 -23.88 -11.35 -1.78
N VAL A 570 -24.06 -12.67 -1.96
CA VAL A 570 -23.66 -13.68 -0.95
C VAL A 570 -22.80 -14.81 -1.52
N VAL A 571 -22.74 -15.02 -2.84
CA VAL A 571 -21.96 -16.12 -3.43
C VAL A 571 -20.57 -15.67 -3.86
N ARG A 572 -19.67 -15.44 -2.89
CA ARG A 572 -18.22 -15.34 -3.16
C ARG A 572 -17.30 -15.94 -2.10
N SER A 573 -17.82 -16.62 -1.07
CA SER A 573 -16.95 -17.19 0.00
C SER A 573 -16.68 -18.70 -0.08
N LEU A 574 -17.30 -19.47 -0.99
CA LEU A 574 -17.29 -20.95 -0.90
C LEU A 574 -16.29 -21.70 -1.80
N PHE A 575 -15.35 -21.02 -2.46
CA PHE A 575 -14.22 -21.69 -3.13
C PHE A 575 -12.87 -21.09 -2.71
N LYS A 576 -12.47 -21.34 -1.47
CA LYS A 576 -11.06 -21.40 -1.07
C LYS A 576 -10.84 -22.74 -0.37
N GLU A 577 -10.20 -23.68 -1.07
CA GLU A 577 -9.56 -24.83 -0.43
C GLU A 577 -8.20 -24.36 0.11
N ASP A 578 -7.96 -24.63 1.40
CA ASP A 578 -6.74 -24.37 2.14
C ASP A 578 -5.58 -25.27 1.72
N GLU A 579 -4.39 -24.68 1.59
CA GLU A 579 -3.10 -25.32 1.93
C GLU A 579 -2.25 -24.26 2.65
N ASP A 580 -1.74 -24.67 3.81
CA ASP A 580 -1.24 -23.86 4.91
C ASP A 580 0.02 -23.04 4.63
N SER A 581 0.05 -21.80 5.14
CA SER A 581 1.16 -21.34 6.01
C SER A 581 0.79 -20.08 6.79
N THR A 582 0.35 -20.31 8.03
CA THR A 582 0.69 -19.59 9.27
C THR A 582 0.83 -18.05 9.28
N SER A 583 -0.03 -17.46 10.12
CA SER A 583 0.11 -16.26 10.98
C SER A 583 -0.40 -14.90 10.47
N SER A 584 -1.61 -14.55 10.89
CA SER A 584 -1.91 -13.34 11.70
C SER A 584 -3.41 -13.33 12.03
N SER A 585 -3.74 -13.52 13.31
CA SER A 585 -5.10 -13.39 13.83
C SER A 585 -5.37 -11.91 14.15
N LYS A 586 -6.33 -11.32 13.45
CA LYS A 586 -7.06 -10.14 13.93
C LYS A 586 -8.28 -10.64 14.71
N ASN A 587 -8.43 -10.24 15.96
CA ASN A 587 -9.73 -10.14 16.61
C ASN A 587 -10.08 -8.66 16.67
N SER A 588 -11.04 -8.25 15.84
CA SER A 588 -11.78 -7.00 15.99
C SER A 588 -12.96 -7.26 16.93
N VAL A 589 -13.00 -6.56 18.06
CA VAL A 589 -14.25 -6.30 18.79
C VAL A 589 -14.83 -4.99 18.25
N SER A 590 -16.13 -5.04 18.03
CA SER A 590 -17.05 -4.01 17.57
C SER A 590 -16.87 -2.61 18.19
N SER A 591 -16.98 -1.56 17.37
CA SER A 591 -17.55 -0.30 17.81
C SER A 591 -18.50 0.27 16.76
N VAL A 592 -19.73 0.47 17.22
CA VAL A 592 -20.83 1.15 16.53
C VAL A 592 -20.48 2.64 16.47
N THR A 593 -20.43 3.21 15.27
CA THR A 593 -20.45 4.66 15.07
C THR A 593 -21.83 5.07 14.59
N SER A 594 -22.58 5.74 15.47
CA SER A 594 -23.75 6.54 15.11
C SER A 594 -23.37 8.03 15.11
N SER A 595 -23.89 8.66 14.07
CA SER A 595 -23.68 10.01 13.57
C SER A 595 -24.34 11.14 14.38
N SER A 596 -23.78 12.35 14.28
CA SER A 596 -24.47 13.59 13.83
C SER A 596 -23.40 14.71 13.80
N HIS A 597 -23.29 15.55 12.76
CA HIS A 597 -24.27 16.56 12.39
C HIS A 597 -24.29 16.90 10.89
N LEU A 598 -25.53 17.12 10.42
CA LEU A 598 -26.01 17.85 9.24
C LEU A 598 -25.45 19.31 9.26
N ASN A 599 -25.27 20.09 8.19
CA ASN A 599 -25.96 20.23 6.91
C ASN A 599 -25.07 21.15 6.04
N THR A 600 -24.84 20.86 4.76
CA THR A 600 -24.90 21.87 3.67
C THR A 600 -25.17 21.14 2.36
N GLN A 601 -26.22 21.58 1.69
CA GLN A 601 -26.82 21.01 0.49
C GLN A 601 -25.91 21.09 -0.75
N LEU A 602 -26.00 20.00 -1.52
CA LEU A 602 -26.06 19.97 -2.99
C LEU A 602 -24.81 20.38 -3.79
N ALA A 603 -23.91 19.42 -3.98
CA ALA A 603 -23.13 19.31 -5.21
C ALA A 603 -22.92 17.84 -5.57
N SER A 604 -23.69 17.37 -6.55
CA SER A 604 -23.48 16.09 -7.22
C SER A 604 -22.17 16.12 -7.99
N SER A 605 -21.11 15.46 -7.51
CA SER A 605 -19.88 15.20 -8.29
C SER A 605 -18.99 14.16 -7.60
N ILE A 606 -18.98 12.94 -8.13
CA ILE A 606 -17.91 11.92 -8.09
C ILE A 606 -17.36 11.62 -6.69
N GLU A 607 -17.73 10.45 -6.13
CA GLU A 607 -17.05 9.84 -4.98
C GLU A 607 -15.54 9.69 -5.25
N LYS A 608 -14.75 10.68 -4.82
CA LYS A 608 -13.29 10.58 -4.78
C LYS A 608 -12.93 9.81 -3.51
N GLN A 609 -12.20 8.70 -3.64
CA GLN A 609 -11.66 7.96 -2.50
C GLN A 609 -10.90 8.90 -1.54
N PRO A 610 -11.07 8.75 -0.22
CA PRO A 610 -10.36 9.55 0.76
C PRO A 610 -8.85 9.32 0.66
N VAL A 611 -8.07 10.35 1.00
CA VAL A 611 -6.60 10.27 1.10
C VAL A 611 -6.22 9.23 2.15
N SER A 612 -5.33 8.29 1.80
CA SER A 612 -4.86 7.31 2.79
C SER A 612 -3.81 7.91 3.73
N GLU A 613 -3.79 7.46 4.98
CA GLU A 613 -2.81 7.89 6.00
C GLU A 613 -1.36 7.62 5.54
N ASN A 614 -1.14 6.52 4.82
CA ASN A 614 0.17 6.18 4.29
C ASN A 614 0.69 7.24 3.30
N GLU A 615 -0.18 7.85 2.51
CA GLU A 615 0.22 8.91 1.59
C GLU A 615 0.61 10.19 2.34
N LEU A 616 -0.08 10.53 3.42
CA LEU A 616 0.31 11.64 4.29
C LEU A 616 1.69 11.38 4.90
N ILE A 617 1.91 10.19 5.46
CA ILE A 617 3.19 9.79 6.04
C ILE A 617 4.32 9.91 5.01
N VAL A 618 4.16 9.31 3.82
CA VAL A 618 5.18 9.36 2.76
C VAL A 618 5.42 10.80 2.30
N ASN A 619 4.36 11.59 2.17
CA ASN A 619 4.46 13.00 1.81
C ASN A 619 5.24 13.79 2.86
N GLU A 620 4.98 13.58 4.15
CA GLU A 620 5.74 14.23 5.23
C GLU A 620 7.22 13.84 5.20
N PHE A 621 7.56 12.57 4.97
CA PHE A 621 8.96 12.14 4.86
C PHE A 621 9.73 12.84 3.73
N LEU A 622 9.06 13.14 2.62
CA LEU A 622 9.67 13.83 1.49
C LEU A 622 9.81 15.34 1.71
N HIS A 623 8.98 15.93 2.58
CA HIS A 623 8.99 17.36 2.86
C HIS A 623 9.79 17.74 4.11
N GLU A 624 9.86 16.87 5.12
CA GLU A 624 10.56 17.14 6.37
C GLU A 624 12.04 16.73 6.34
N LYS A 625 12.89 17.67 6.71
CA LYS A 625 14.34 17.46 6.79
C LYS A 625 14.78 16.75 8.08
N ARG A 626 14.05 16.87 9.20
CA ARG A 626 14.21 16.13 10.48
C ARG A 626 12.95 16.21 11.33
N GLY A 627 12.67 15.17 12.12
CA GLY A 627 11.80 15.28 13.30
C GLY A 627 10.40 14.66 13.17
N PHE A 628 9.90 14.34 11.97
CA PHE A 628 8.54 13.78 11.78
C PHE A 628 8.20 12.68 12.79
N VAL A 629 9.09 11.70 12.95
CA VAL A 629 8.87 10.54 13.81
C VAL A 629 8.75 10.91 15.29
N ASP A 630 9.44 11.97 15.73
CA ASP A 630 9.34 12.49 17.09
C ASP A 630 8.09 13.36 17.27
N SER A 631 7.65 14.03 16.21
CA SER A 631 6.40 14.81 16.15
C SER A 631 5.13 13.96 16.03
N ILE A 632 5.19 12.69 15.58
CA ILE A 632 4.01 11.80 15.53
C ILE A 632 3.39 11.60 16.91
N SER A 633 4.21 11.56 17.97
CA SER A 633 3.71 11.51 19.36
C SER A 633 3.32 12.88 19.92
N GLY A 634 3.74 13.95 19.25
CA GLY A 634 3.52 15.35 19.63
C GLY A 634 2.59 16.09 18.66
N ILE A 635 1.77 15.38 17.88
CA ILE A 635 0.48 15.97 17.50
C ILE A 635 -0.20 16.12 18.84
N GLU A 636 -0.04 17.30 19.43
CA GLU A 636 -0.86 17.76 20.52
C GLU A 636 -2.30 17.55 20.03
N GLU A 637 -2.89 16.41 20.40
CA GLU A 637 -4.29 16.41 20.79
C GLU A 637 -4.32 17.54 21.79
N ASP A 638 -4.68 18.73 21.31
CA ASP A 638 -4.94 19.92 22.08
C ASP A 638 -5.45 19.43 23.43
N GLN A 639 -4.61 19.49 24.48
CA GLN A 639 -4.92 18.77 25.72
C GLN A 639 -6.21 19.32 26.35
N ASN A 640 -6.61 20.51 25.91
CA ASN A 640 -7.87 21.18 26.22
C ASN A 640 -9.01 20.92 25.22
N GLY A 641 -8.68 20.30 24.09
CA GLY A 641 -9.59 19.90 23.03
C GLY A 641 -10.62 18.89 23.50
N ILE A 642 -11.81 19.00 22.92
CA ILE A 642 -12.98 18.18 23.28
C ILE A 642 -12.65 16.68 23.18
N LYS A 643 -11.82 16.28 22.21
CA LYS A 643 -11.41 14.88 22.01
C LYS A 643 -10.61 14.33 23.19
N ALA A 644 -9.62 15.06 23.70
CA ALA A 644 -8.82 14.65 24.85
C ALA A 644 -9.68 14.53 26.11
N LYS A 645 -10.60 15.49 26.33
CA LYS A 645 -11.57 15.45 27.44
C LYS A 645 -12.54 14.27 27.35
N ILE A 646 -13.06 13.97 26.15
CA ILE A 646 -13.92 12.79 25.92
C ILE A 646 -13.14 11.51 26.20
N ARG A 647 -11.92 11.38 25.67
CA ARG A 647 -11.05 10.22 25.89
C ARG A 647 -10.78 10.02 27.38
N GLY A 648 -10.35 11.05 28.10
CA GLY A 648 -10.09 10.97 29.54
C GLY A 648 -11.34 10.61 30.35
N THR A 649 -12.51 11.12 29.96
CA THR A 649 -13.79 10.77 30.61
C THR A 649 -14.18 9.31 30.34
N MET A 650 -14.00 8.82 29.11
CA MET A 650 -14.26 7.43 28.74
C MET A 650 -13.30 6.46 29.44
N GLU A 651 -12.00 6.77 29.48
CA GLU A 651 -11.00 5.96 30.18
C GLU A 651 -11.30 5.89 31.68
N LYS A 652 -11.67 7.03 32.30
CA LYS A 652 -12.08 7.05 33.70
C LYS A 652 -13.33 6.18 33.93
N ALA A 653 -14.37 6.35 33.13
CA ALA A 653 -15.59 5.55 33.24
C ALA A 653 -15.34 4.04 33.03
N PHE A 654 -14.40 3.69 32.14
CA PHE A 654 -13.99 2.30 31.92
C PHE A 654 -13.36 1.69 33.18
N TRP A 655 -12.39 2.37 33.79
CA TRP A 655 -11.69 1.87 34.98
C TRP A 655 -12.59 1.90 36.23
N ASP A 656 -13.43 2.93 36.38
CA ASP A 656 -14.42 3.02 37.46
C ASP A 656 -15.40 1.83 37.39
N GLY A 657 -15.84 1.43 36.18
CA GLY A 657 -16.70 0.26 35.99
C GLY A 657 -16.04 -1.08 36.35
N ILE A 658 -14.73 -1.22 36.17
CA ILE A 658 -13.96 -2.41 36.60
C ILE A 658 -13.78 -2.41 38.13
N MET A 659 -13.56 -1.23 38.71
CA MET A 659 -13.45 -1.06 40.16
C MET A 659 -14.77 -1.41 40.85
N GLU A 660 -15.88 -0.95 40.30
CA GLU A 660 -17.23 -1.26 40.79
C GLU A 660 -17.53 -2.77 40.69
N SER A 661 -17.18 -3.44 39.57
CA SER A 661 -17.44 -4.87 39.40
C SER A 661 -16.66 -5.76 40.38
N MET A 662 -15.50 -5.31 40.85
CA MET A 662 -14.71 -6.00 41.88
C MET A 662 -15.14 -5.66 43.31
N SER A 663 -15.82 -4.53 43.53
CA SER A 663 -16.23 -4.07 44.85
C SER A 663 -17.62 -4.58 45.27
N GLN A 664 -18.29 -5.33 44.39
CA GLN A 664 -19.58 -5.97 44.68
C GLN A 664 -19.44 -7.17 45.63
N ASP A 665 -20.51 -7.48 46.39
CA ASP A 665 -20.58 -8.63 47.32
C ASP A 665 -20.25 -9.98 46.64
N LYS A 666 -20.44 -10.07 45.32
CA LYS A 666 -19.94 -11.14 44.46
C LYS A 666 -19.06 -10.51 43.38
N PRO A 667 -17.73 -10.49 43.55
CA PRO A 667 -16.84 -9.82 42.62
C PRO A 667 -16.83 -10.55 41.27
N ASN A 668 -17.01 -9.79 40.19
CA ASN A 668 -16.84 -10.30 38.83
C ASN A 668 -15.43 -9.96 38.32
N TYR A 669 -14.61 -11.00 38.15
CA TYR A 669 -13.22 -10.88 37.68
C TYR A 669 -13.05 -11.17 36.19
N ASP A 670 -14.12 -11.43 35.42
CA ASP A 670 -14.02 -11.78 34.00
C ASP A 670 -13.31 -10.67 33.20
N ARG A 671 -13.61 -9.40 33.51
CA ARG A 671 -12.98 -8.24 32.84
C ARG A 671 -11.50 -8.07 33.19
N VAL A 672 -11.09 -8.47 34.40
CA VAL A 672 -9.67 -8.49 34.81
C VAL A 672 -8.93 -9.61 34.09
N LEU A 673 -9.55 -10.79 33.95
CA LEU A 673 -8.99 -11.91 33.18
C LEU A 673 -8.82 -11.53 31.71
N GLU A 674 -9.76 -10.79 31.13
CA GLU A 674 -9.66 -10.24 29.77
C GLU A 674 -8.49 -9.26 29.64
N LEU A 675 -8.30 -8.34 30.61
CA LEU A 675 -7.17 -7.40 30.59
C LEU A 675 -5.81 -8.10 30.74
N VAL A 676 -5.69 -9.10 31.62
CA VAL A 676 -4.44 -9.87 31.76
C VAL A 676 -4.17 -10.68 30.50
N LYS A 677 -5.23 -11.21 29.86
CA LYS A 677 -5.13 -11.86 28.56
C LYS A 677 -4.65 -10.87 27.49
N GLU A 678 -5.19 -9.65 27.47
CA GLU A 678 -4.73 -8.59 26.56
C GLU A 678 -3.25 -8.28 26.79
N VAL A 679 -2.81 -8.08 28.03
CA VAL A 679 -1.39 -7.88 28.37
C VAL A 679 -0.51 -9.01 27.82
N ARG A 680 -0.91 -10.27 28.04
CA ARG A 680 -0.17 -11.44 27.54
C ARG A 680 -0.11 -11.48 26.01
N ASP A 681 -1.26 -11.31 25.36
CA ASP A 681 -1.39 -11.45 23.92
C ASP A 681 -0.63 -10.32 23.20
N GLU A 682 -0.68 -9.10 23.74
CA GLU A 682 0.05 -7.93 23.24
C GLU A 682 1.57 -8.04 23.39
N ILE A 683 2.06 -8.51 24.55
CA ILE A 683 3.48 -8.81 24.74
C ILE A 683 3.92 -9.92 23.76
N CYS A 684 3.10 -10.94 23.54
CA CYS A 684 3.37 -12.02 22.57
C CYS A 684 3.42 -11.54 21.11
N GLU A 685 2.63 -10.53 20.73
CA GLU A 685 2.67 -9.92 19.40
C GLU A 685 3.98 -9.16 19.17
N MET A 686 4.44 -8.41 20.16
CA MET A 686 5.67 -7.61 20.07
C MET A 686 6.94 -8.47 20.25
N ALA A 687 6.86 -9.57 21.01
CA ALA A 687 8.01 -10.41 21.33
C ALA A 687 8.44 -11.33 20.17
N PRO A 688 9.74 -11.71 20.11
CA PRO A 688 10.23 -12.75 19.23
C PRO A 688 9.50 -14.07 19.42
N LYS A 689 9.32 -14.84 18.34
CA LYS A 689 8.62 -16.14 18.38
C LYS A 689 9.16 -17.13 19.43
N SER A 690 10.45 -17.02 19.78
CA SER A 690 11.11 -17.86 20.79
C SER A 690 10.66 -17.59 22.23
N TRP A 691 10.12 -16.40 22.53
CA TRP A 691 9.71 -16.03 23.89
C TRP A 691 8.23 -16.30 24.17
N ARG A 692 7.44 -16.62 23.13
CA ARG A 692 5.99 -16.78 23.26
C ARG A 692 5.59 -17.88 24.22
N GLU A 693 6.27 -19.03 24.18
CA GLU A 693 6.01 -20.14 25.12
C GLU A 693 6.31 -19.73 26.56
N GLU A 694 7.46 -19.07 26.81
CA GLU A 694 7.83 -18.55 28.14
C GLU A 694 6.81 -17.53 28.68
N ILE A 695 6.30 -16.64 27.83
CA ILE A 695 5.29 -15.64 28.21
C ILE A 695 3.93 -16.29 28.53
N ILE A 696 3.51 -17.29 27.74
CA ILE A 696 2.25 -18.00 27.97
C ILE A 696 2.31 -18.81 29.27
N ASP A 697 3.44 -19.47 29.53
CA ASP A 697 3.64 -20.26 30.74
C ASP A 697 3.74 -19.36 32.00
N ALA A 698 4.33 -18.17 31.89
CA ALA A 698 4.45 -17.22 32.99
C ALA A 698 3.12 -16.49 33.30
N ILE A 699 2.30 -16.21 32.27
CA ILE A 699 0.98 -15.57 32.39
C ILE A 699 -0.12 -16.61 32.09
N ASP A 700 -0.25 -17.59 32.99
CA ASP A 700 -1.23 -18.66 32.88
C ASP A 700 -2.64 -18.20 33.32
N LEU A 701 -3.54 -18.08 32.34
CA LEU A 701 -4.93 -17.66 32.56
C LEU A 701 -5.78 -18.72 33.26
N GLU A 702 -5.45 -20.01 33.13
CA GLU A 702 -6.19 -21.08 33.80
C GLU A 702 -5.90 -21.05 35.30
N ILE A 703 -4.63 -20.90 35.67
CA ILE A 703 -4.21 -20.74 37.06
C ILE A 703 -4.79 -19.44 37.64
N LEU A 704 -4.70 -18.32 36.90
CA LEU A 704 -5.25 -17.05 37.36
C LEU A 704 -6.78 -17.11 37.56
N SER A 705 -7.52 -17.74 36.65
CA SER A 705 -8.97 -17.97 36.80
C SER A 705 -9.28 -18.80 38.05
N GLN A 706 -8.48 -19.84 38.34
CA GLN A 706 -8.67 -20.67 39.54
C GLN A 706 -8.41 -19.88 40.82
N VAL A 707 -7.34 -19.06 40.85
CA VAL A 707 -7.00 -18.20 41.99
C VAL A 707 -8.12 -17.19 42.26
N LEU A 708 -8.61 -16.49 41.23
CA LEU A 708 -9.68 -15.50 41.39
C LEU A 708 -11.02 -16.11 41.80
N LYS A 709 -11.36 -17.32 41.32
CA LYS A 709 -12.59 -18.04 41.71
C LYS A 709 -12.54 -18.60 43.13
N SER A 710 -11.35 -18.73 43.73
CA SER A 710 -11.19 -19.22 45.11
C SER A 710 -11.62 -18.20 46.17
N GLY A 711 -11.91 -16.95 45.78
CA GLY A 711 -12.30 -15.87 46.70
C GLY A 711 -11.13 -15.27 47.50
N ASN A 712 -9.94 -15.88 47.45
CA ASN A 712 -8.71 -15.35 48.02
C ASN A 712 -7.90 -14.65 46.92
N LEU A 713 -7.91 -13.32 46.94
CA LEU A 713 -7.11 -12.52 46.03
C LEU A 713 -5.62 -12.64 46.41
N ASP A 714 -4.90 -13.57 45.79
CA ASP A 714 -3.45 -13.75 45.98
C ASP A 714 -2.68 -12.62 45.29
N ILE A 715 -2.49 -11.52 46.03
CA ILE A 715 -1.77 -10.32 45.59
C ILE A 715 -0.33 -10.67 45.19
N ASP A 716 0.30 -11.65 45.84
CA ASP A 716 1.68 -12.04 45.56
C ASP A 716 1.80 -12.77 44.22
N TYR A 717 0.81 -13.60 43.86
CA TYR A 717 0.76 -14.24 42.54
C TYR A 717 0.52 -13.23 41.41
N LEU A 718 -0.43 -12.31 41.59
CA LEU A 718 -0.67 -11.22 40.64
C LEU A 718 0.55 -10.29 40.52
N GLY A 719 1.19 -9.94 41.64
CA GLY A 719 2.42 -9.15 41.65
C GLY A 719 3.55 -9.82 40.87
N ARG A 720 3.66 -11.15 40.91
CA ARG A 720 4.62 -11.91 40.09
C ARG A 720 4.31 -11.86 38.60
N ILE A 721 3.03 -11.99 38.21
CA ILE A 721 2.60 -11.85 36.80
C ILE A 721 2.95 -10.45 36.28
N MET A 722 2.61 -9.43 37.06
CA MET A 722 2.87 -8.03 36.69
C MET A 722 4.35 -7.70 36.66
N GLY A 723 5.13 -8.19 37.63
CA GLY A 723 6.59 -8.08 37.62
C GLY A 723 7.22 -8.75 36.40
N PHE A 724 6.75 -9.94 36.02
CA PHE A 724 7.20 -10.62 34.81
C PHE A 724 6.86 -9.83 33.55
N ALA A 725 5.64 -9.28 33.44
CA ALA A 725 5.24 -8.45 32.31
C ALA A 725 6.13 -7.20 32.19
N LEU A 726 6.36 -6.49 33.29
CA LEU A 726 7.23 -5.30 33.32
C LEU A 726 8.69 -5.61 32.97
N ILE A 727 9.25 -6.71 33.47
CA ILE A 727 10.61 -7.15 33.12
C ILE A 727 10.69 -7.52 31.64
N THR A 728 9.65 -8.17 31.11
CA THR A 728 9.60 -8.54 29.69
C THR A 728 9.48 -7.31 28.80
N LEU A 729 8.66 -6.33 29.19
CA LEU A 729 8.56 -5.05 28.49
C LEU A 729 9.90 -4.32 28.50
N GLN A 730 10.59 -4.27 29.65
CA GLN A 730 11.93 -3.70 29.75
C GLN A 730 12.92 -4.37 28.79
N LYS A 731 12.88 -5.70 28.64
CA LYS A 731 13.74 -6.40 27.67
C LYS A 731 13.42 -6.09 26.20
N LEU A 732 12.20 -5.63 25.90
CA LEU A 732 11.74 -5.30 24.55
C LEU A 732 11.96 -3.81 24.20
N SER A 733 12.08 -2.94 25.20
CA SER A 733 12.36 -1.51 25.06
C SER A 733 13.79 -1.22 24.58
N SER A 734 14.05 0.02 24.13
CA SER A 734 15.42 0.44 23.81
C SER A 734 16.27 0.70 25.06
N PRO A 735 17.60 0.46 24.99
CA PRO A 735 18.50 0.71 26.11
C PRO A 735 18.52 2.16 26.63
N ALA A 736 18.04 3.11 25.84
CA ALA A 736 17.97 4.52 26.24
C ALA A 736 16.88 4.79 27.29
N ASN A 737 15.80 3.99 27.27
CA ASN A 737 14.65 4.15 28.16
C ASN A 737 14.70 3.20 29.36
N ASP A 738 15.66 2.28 29.41
CA ASP A 738 15.76 1.24 30.43
C ASP A 738 15.84 1.80 31.86
N ASP A 739 16.61 2.87 32.07
CA ASP A 739 16.80 3.47 33.39
C ASP A 739 15.54 4.20 33.88
N GLU A 740 14.87 4.92 32.98
CA GLU A 740 13.61 5.63 33.27
C GLU A 740 12.47 4.63 33.54
N MET A 741 12.34 3.60 32.70
CA MET A 741 11.35 2.54 32.87
C MET A 741 11.59 1.76 34.17
N LYS A 742 12.85 1.46 34.50
CA LYS A 742 13.20 0.78 35.77
C LYS A 742 12.85 1.65 36.97
N ALA A 743 13.11 2.96 36.91
CA ALA A 743 12.73 3.89 37.97
C ALA A 743 11.20 3.98 38.12
N ALA A 744 10.45 4.05 37.02
CA ALA A 744 8.99 4.06 37.01
C ALA A 744 8.41 2.75 37.58
N ASN A 745 8.92 1.60 37.16
CA ASN A 745 8.53 0.29 37.68
C ASN A 745 8.78 0.17 39.19
N GLN A 746 9.92 0.64 39.68
CA GLN A 746 10.23 0.65 41.12
C GLN A 746 9.33 1.59 41.91
N ARG A 747 8.98 2.77 41.36
CA ARG A 747 8.02 3.69 41.99
C ARG A 747 6.63 3.05 42.07
N LEU A 748 6.14 2.46 40.99
CA LEU A 748 4.86 1.76 40.98
C LEU A 748 4.84 0.63 42.00
N LEU A 749 5.85 -0.24 42.04
CA LEU A 749 5.90 -1.34 43.00
C LEU A 749 5.84 -0.85 44.45
N LYS A 750 6.54 0.25 44.77
CA LYS A 750 6.45 0.91 46.09
C LYS A 750 5.05 1.43 46.39
N GLU A 751 4.44 2.13 45.44
CA GLU A 751 3.08 2.65 45.60
C GLU A 751 2.05 1.51 45.77
N LEU A 752 2.22 0.39 45.06
CA LEU A 752 1.35 -0.79 45.20
C LEU A 752 1.52 -1.47 46.56
N THR A 753 2.75 -1.59 47.07
CA THR A 753 3.00 -2.09 48.43
C THR A 753 2.40 -1.18 49.49
N GLU A 754 2.52 0.14 49.33
CA GLU A 754 1.93 1.13 50.25
C GLU A 754 0.39 1.04 50.28
N ILE A 755 -0.25 0.85 49.12
CA ILE A 755 -1.71 0.66 49.03
C ILE A 755 -2.14 -0.65 49.73
N CYS A 756 -1.32 -1.70 49.66
CA CYS A 756 -1.63 -2.99 50.31
C CYS A 756 -1.37 -2.97 51.82
N GLU A 757 -0.42 -2.17 52.31
CA GLU A 757 -0.08 -2.04 53.73
C GLU A 757 -1.01 -1.09 54.51
N ALA A 758 -1.63 -0.12 53.83
CA ALA A 758 -2.55 0.86 54.39
C ALA A 758 -3.93 0.26 54.76
N LYS A 759 -3.96 -0.63 55.77
CA LYS A 759 -5.15 -1.37 56.24
C LYS A 759 -6.27 -0.52 56.89
N GLU A 760 -6.09 0.79 57.08
CA GLU A 760 -6.97 1.62 57.92
C GLU A 760 -7.92 2.56 57.16
N LYS A 761 -7.92 2.58 55.81
CA LYS A 761 -8.87 3.40 55.02
C LYS A 761 -9.78 2.52 54.15
N PRO A 762 -11.10 2.80 54.10
CA PRO A 762 -12.05 2.05 53.28
C PRO A 762 -11.79 2.18 51.76
N ASP A 763 -10.99 3.17 51.35
CA ASP A 763 -10.63 3.44 49.95
C ASP A 763 -9.42 2.64 49.44
N HIS A 764 -8.76 1.82 50.28
CA HIS A 764 -7.53 1.09 49.93
C HIS A 764 -7.77 -0.41 49.82
N SER A 765 -8.51 -0.80 48.78
CA SER A 765 -8.77 -2.21 48.48
C SER A 765 -7.62 -2.85 47.67
N PRO A 766 -7.31 -4.14 47.87
CA PRO A 766 -6.45 -4.92 46.97
C PRO A 766 -6.84 -4.84 45.49
N ALA A 767 -8.12 -4.60 45.21
CA ALA A 767 -8.66 -4.36 43.87
C ALA A 767 -8.13 -3.04 43.26
N LEU A 768 -7.97 -1.99 44.06
CA LEU A 768 -7.38 -0.72 43.62
C LEU A 768 -5.91 -0.90 43.21
N ALA A 769 -5.13 -1.64 44.00
CA ALA A 769 -3.74 -1.95 43.67
C ALA A 769 -3.65 -2.75 42.35
N MET A 770 -4.53 -3.72 42.16
CA MET A 770 -4.58 -4.50 40.92
C MET A 770 -4.92 -3.65 39.70
N ILE A 771 -5.95 -2.81 39.76
CA ILE A 771 -6.33 -1.90 38.67
C ILE A 771 -5.18 -0.96 38.33
N LYS A 772 -4.55 -0.36 39.35
CA LYS A 772 -3.46 0.58 39.15
C LYS A 772 -2.25 -0.10 38.50
N GLY A 773 -1.91 -1.31 38.93
CA GLY A 773 -0.87 -2.12 38.30
C GLY A 773 -1.19 -2.44 36.84
N LEU A 774 -2.40 -2.93 36.55
CA LEU A 774 -2.82 -3.32 35.20
C LEU A 774 -2.85 -2.13 34.24
N ARG A 775 -3.41 -1.00 34.70
CA ARG A 775 -3.41 0.25 33.96
C ARG A 775 -1.98 0.67 33.59
N PHE A 776 -1.06 0.63 34.55
CA PHE A 776 0.33 0.98 34.30
C PHE A 776 1.00 0.05 33.26
N VAL A 777 0.81 -1.26 33.36
CA VAL A 777 1.38 -2.20 32.38
C VAL A 777 0.82 -1.96 30.97
N LEU A 778 -0.49 -1.68 30.85
CA LEU A 778 -1.11 -1.36 29.57
C LEU A 778 -0.60 -0.02 29.00
N GLU A 779 -0.42 1.00 29.84
CA GLU A 779 0.22 2.26 29.45
C GLU A 779 1.64 2.02 28.93
N GLN A 780 2.45 1.22 29.64
CA GLN A 780 3.80 0.85 29.20
C GLN A 780 3.81 0.03 27.88
N ILE A 781 2.80 -0.83 27.65
CA ILE A 781 2.63 -1.53 26.37
C ILE A 781 2.36 -0.53 25.24
N GLN A 782 1.51 0.48 25.47
CA GLN A 782 1.22 1.50 24.46
C GLN A 782 2.45 2.34 24.14
N ASP A 783 3.22 2.76 25.16
CA ASP A 783 4.47 3.49 24.98
C ASP A 783 5.49 2.66 24.17
N LEU A 784 5.64 1.38 24.50
CA LEU A 784 6.51 0.47 23.76
C LEU A 784 6.04 0.26 22.31
N LYS A 785 4.73 0.13 22.07
CA LYS A 785 4.19 0.05 20.70
C LYS A 785 4.50 1.30 19.89
N GLN A 786 4.37 2.47 20.50
CA GLN A 786 4.75 3.74 19.87
C GLN A 786 6.25 3.75 19.57
N GLU A 787 7.10 3.34 20.51
CA GLU A 787 8.55 3.25 20.31
C GLU A 787 8.92 2.29 19.17
N ILE A 788 8.34 1.08 19.15
CA ILE A 788 8.54 0.11 18.07
C ILE A 788 8.07 0.67 16.73
N SER A 789 6.93 1.36 16.70
CA SER A 789 6.42 1.99 15.48
C SER A 789 7.37 3.07 14.97
N LYS A 790 7.86 3.94 15.86
CA LYS A 790 8.87 4.97 15.56
C LYS A 790 10.15 4.34 15.01
N ALA A 791 10.63 3.27 15.64
CA ALA A 791 11.81 2.54 15.20
C ALA A 791 11.61 1.92 13.80
N ARG A 792 10.48 1.24 13.57
CA ARG A 792 10.13 0.65 12.26
C ARG A 792 10.04 1.72 11.17
N ILE A 793 9.40 2.85 11.46
CA ILE A 793 9.29 3.97 10.54
C ILE A 793 10.69 4.56 10.24
N ARG A 794 11.54 4.77 11.25
CA ARG A 794 12.94 5.21 11.06
C ARG A 794 13.76 4.22 10.23
N MET A 795 13.54 2.92 10.38
CA MET A 795 14.19 1.92 9.52
C MET A 795 13.75 2.04 8.06
N MET A 796 12.52 2.48 7.79
CA MET A 796 12.00 2.70 6.45
C MET A 796 12.38 4.07 5.88
N GLU A 797 12.77 5.04 6.70
CA GLU A 797 13.06 6.43 6.29
C GLU A 797 13.95 6.55 5.03
N PRO A 798 15.06 5.80 4.86
CA PRO A 798 15.87 5.90 3.64
C PRO A 798 15.13 5.47 2.37
N LEU A 799 14.19 4.53 2.49
CA LEU A 799 13.34 4.09 1.37
C LEU A 799 12.24 5.09 1.09
N LEU A 800 11.65 5.67 2.14
CA LEU A 800 10.57 6.66 2.05
C LEU A 800 11.07 7.99 1.46
N LYS A 801 12.28 8.44 1.84
CA LYS A 801 12.96 9.60 1.26
C LYS A 801 13.56 9.34 -0.13
N GLY A 802 13.64 8.07 -0.53
CA GLY A 802 14.19 7.63 -1.81
C GLY A 802 13.20 7.70 -2.98
N PRO A 803 13.59 7.22 -4.16
CA PRO A 803 12.72 7.20 -5.35
C PRO A 803 11.46 6.36 -5.15
N ALA A 804 11.49 5.37 -4.26
CA ALA A 804 10.34 4.51 -3.95
C ALA A 804 9.17 5.31 -3.33
N GLY A 805 9.45 6.28 -2.46
CA GLY A 805 8.42 7.16 -1.89
C GLY A 805 7.76 8.05 -2.95
N LEU A 806 8.57 8.62 -3.85
CA LEU A 806 8.08 9.41 -4.98
C LEU A 806 7.22 8.58 -5.94
N ASP A 807 7.64 7.35 -6.26
CA ASP A 807 6.88 6.44 -7.11
C ASP A 807 5.57 5.99 -6.45
N TYR A 808 5.56 5.81 -5.12
CA TYR A 808 4.35 5.51 -4.36
C TYR A 808 3.33 6.65 -4.46
N LEU A 809 3.74 7.89 -4.17
CA LEU A 809 2.86 9.05 -4.30
C LEU A 809 2.39 9.26 -5.74
N ARG A 810 3.26 9.03 -6.73
CA ARG A 810 2.89 9.12 -8.15
C ARG A 810 1.79 8.12 -8.51
N LYS A 811 1.92 6.87 -8.07
CA LYS A 811 0.91 5.82 -8.29
C LYS A 811 -0.39 6.13 -7.56
N ALA A 812 -0.31 6.58 -6.31
CA ALA A 812 -1.50 6.95 -5.54
C ALA A 812 -2.25 8.12 -6.20
N PHE A 813 -1.54 9.14 -6.67
CA PHE A 813 -2.11 10.24 -7.43
C PHE A 813 -2.74 9.79 -8.75
N GLN A 814 -2.05 8.93 -9.51
CA GLN A 814 -2.57 8.34 -10.75
C GLN A 814 -3.85 7.52 -10.52
N ASN A 815 -3.93 6.79 -9.41
CA ASN A 815 -5.14 6.02 -9.06
C ASN A 815 -6.34 6.93 -8.77
N ARG A 816 -6.11 8.13 -8.21
CA ARG A 816 -7.18 9.08 -7.88
C ARG A 816 -7.62 9.97 -9.04
N TYR A 817 -6.67 10.45 -9.83
CA TYR A 817 -6.93 11.48 -10.86
C TYR A 817 -6.70 10.97 -12.29
N GLY A 818 -6.32 9.70 -12.46
CA GLY A 818 -6.10 9.07 -13.75
C GLY A 818 -4.73 9.35 -14.38
N SER A 819 -4.57 8.88 -15.62
CA SER A 819 -3.36 9.07 -16.44
C SER A 819 -3.12 10.55 -16.77
N PRO A 820 -1.84 10.99 -16.93
CA PRO A 820 -1.51 12.35 -17.35
C PRO A 820 -2.26 12.85 -18.59
N SER A 821 -2.61 11.96 -19.53
CA SER A 821 -3.37 12.31 -20.74
C SER A 821 -4.74 12.95 -20.46
N ASN A 822 -5.37 12.62 -19.33
CA ASN A 822 -6.69 13.13 -18.96
C ASN A 822 -6.62 14.36 -18.04
N ALA A 823 -5.41 14.89 -17.78
CA ALA A 823 -5.15 15.92 -16.77
C ALA A 823 -6.03 17.18 -16.93
N GLY A 824 -6.30 17.62 -18.16
CA GLY A 824 -7.11 18.81 -18.41
C GLY A 824 -8.56 18.69 -17.90
N SER A 825 -9.10 17.47 -17.88
CA SER A 825 -10.45 17.19 -17.35
C SER A 825 -10.43 16.84 -15.86
N SER A 826 -9.37 16.19 -15.37
CA SER A 826 -9.31 15.68 -14.00
C SER A 826 -8.71 16.64 -12.98
N LEU A 827 -7.97 17.67 -13.42
CA LEU A 827 -7.24 18.63 -12.57
C LEU A 827 -7.60 20.11 -12.91
N PRO A 828 -8.87 20.52 -12.83
CA PRO A 828 -9.29 21.87 -13.19
C PRO A 828 -8.68 22.97 -12.31
N LEU A 829 -8.52 22.76 -11.00
CA LEU A 829 -7.94 23.77 -10.10
C LEU A 829 -6.45 23.94 -10.36
N THR A 830 -5.75 22.84 -10.60
CA THR A 830 -4.33 22.84 -10.98
C THR A 830 -4.12 23.55 -12.31
N MET A 831 -4.98 23.32 -13.31
CA MET A 831 -4.94 24.03 -14.59
C MET A 831 -5.10 25.55 -14.39
N ARG A 832 -6.14 25.98 -13.68
CA ARG A 832 -6.39 27.41 -13.39
C ARG A 832 -5.23 28.06 -12.65
N TRP A 833 -4.67 27.36 -11.66
CA TRP A 833 -3.53 27.82 -10.89
C TRP A 833 -2.28 27.99 -11.76
N LEU A 834 -1.94 26.99 -12.58
CA LEU A 834 -0.80 27.06 -13.51
C LEU A 834 -0.98 28.18 -14.54
N SER A 835 -2.17 28.38 -15.11
CA SER A 835 -2.43 29.46 -16.08
C SER A 835 -2.17 30.84 -15.49
N SER A 836 -2.50 31.04 -14.20
CA SER A 836 -2.24 32.32 -13.51
C SER A 836 -0.75 32.65 -13.36
N ALA A 837 0.09 31.62 -13.24
CA ALA A 837 1.54 31.75 -13.17
C ALA A 837 2.18 31.80 -14.56
N TRP A 838 1.59 31.12 -15.54
CA TRP A 838 2.06 31.04 -16.93
C TRP A 838 2.18 32.42 -17.57
N ASN A 839 1.14 33.24 -17.44
CA ASN A 839 1.05 34.54 -18.11
C ASN A 839 2.12 35.56 -17.68
N CYS A 840 2.73 35.39 -16.52
CA CYS A 840 3.73 36.32 -15.98
C CYS A 840 5.12 35.69 -15.79
N LYS A 841 5.31 34.42 -16.19
CA LYS A 841 6.53 33.66 -15.88
C LYS A 841 7.79 34.35 -16.43
N ASP A 842 7.74 34.83 -17.66
CA ASP A 842 8.90 35.40 -18.35
C ASP A 842 9.28 36.77 -17.78
N GLN A 843 8.27 37.56 -17.37
CA GLN A 843 8.51 38.83 -16.68
C GLN A 843 9.15 38.60 -15.30
N GLU A 844 8.54 37.76 -14.46
CA GLU A 844 9.02 37.51 -13.09
C GLU A 844 10.42 36.85 -13.09
N TRP A 845 10.67 35.93 -14.01
CA TRP A 845 11.98 35.31 -14.20
C TRP A 845 13.02 36.30 -14.71
N GLY A 846 12.68 37.12 -15.72
CA GLY A 846 13.55 38.17 -16.24
C GLY A 846 13.94 39.19 -15.17
N GLU A 847 12.99 39.65 -14.35
CA GLU A 847 13.25 40.54 -13.23
C GLU A 847 14.17 39.90 -12.17
N HIS A 848 13.97 38.61 -11.86
CA HIS A 848 14.85 37.88 -10.96
C HIS A 848 16.27 37.79 -11.52
N GLN A 849 16.42 37.43 -12.79
CA GLN A 849 17.73 37.28 -13.44
C GLN A 849 18.46 38.62 -13.58
N ASN A 850 17.74 39.71 -13.82
CA ASN A 850 18.30 41.06 -13.78
C ASN A 850 18.80 41.43 -12.37
N SER A 851 18.04 41.07 -11.33
CA SER A 851 18.44 41.30 -9.93
C SER A 851 19.69 40.51 -9.56
N VAL A 852 19.76 39.23 -9.95
CA VAL A 852 20.95 38.37 -9.75
C VAL A 852 22.16 38.91 -10.53
N SER A 853 21.97 39.36 -11.78
CA SER A 853 23.06 39.90 -12.60
C SER A 853 23.62 41.21 -12.05
N THR A 854 22.74 42.09 -11.55
CA THR A 854 23.13 43.33 -10.87
C THR A 854 23.95 43.01 -9.62
N LEU A 855 23.54 42.00 -8.85
CA LEU A 855 24.24 41.58 -7.64
C LEU A 855 25.61 40.96 -7.95
N LYS A 856 25.72 40.14 -8.99
CA LYS A 856 26.98 39.54 -9.46
C LYS A 856 27.95 40.60 -10.01
N ALA A 857 27.44 41.60 -10.72
CA ALA A 857 28.24 42.73 -11.18
C ALA A 857 28.81 43.53 -9.99
N GLN A 858 28.01 43.72 -8.93
CA GLN A 858 28.42 44.40 -7.71
C GLN A 858 29.46 43.61 -6.89
N ASP A 859 29.38 42.28 -6.81
CA ASP A 859 30.40 41.45 -6.16
C ASP A 859 31.76 41.49 -6.91
N SER A 860 31.77 41.84 -8.22
CA SER A 860 32.98 41.90 -9.06
C SER A 860 33.69 43.26 -9.09
N SER A 861 32.98 44.35 -8.77
CA SER A 861 33.56 45.69 -8.66
C SER A 861 33.61 46.08 -7.19
N SER A 862 34.78 46.28 -6.61
CA SER A 862 34.97 46.78 -5.23
C SER A 862 34.53 48.25 -5.07
N ARG A 863 33.28 48.58 -5.44
CA ARG A 863 32.67 49.90 -5.31
C ARG A 863 31.76 49.91 -4.09
N ASP A 864 32.04 50.84 -3.19
CA ASP A 864 31.22 51.14 -2.03
C ASP A 864 29.79 51.53 -2.45
N VAL A 865 28.85 51.13 -1.59
CA VAL A 865 27.41 50.99 -1.85
C VAL A 865 26.69 52.34 -2.02
N HIS A 866 25.88 52.48 -3.08
CA HIS A 866 24.69 53.35 -3.07
C HIS A 866 23.46 52.46 -2.83
N THR A 867 22.83 52.61 -1.65
CA THR A 867 21.75 51.76 -1.14
C THR A 867 20.36 52.17 -1.66
N PRO A 868 19.42 51.23 -1.85
CA PRO A 868 18.01 51.57 -2.01
C PRO A 868 17.48 52.21 -0.71
N ILE A 869 16.83 53.36 -0.85
CA ILE A 869 16.33 54.22 0.22
C ILE A 869 15.15 53.53 0.93
N THR A 870 15.19 53.43 2.26
CA THR A 870 14.06 52.97 3.08
C THR A 870 12.85 53.88 2.90
N LEU A 871 11.66 53.31 2.73
CA LEU A 871 10.41 54.06 2.58
C LEU A 871 10.17 54.98 3.79
N LYS A 872 9.96 56.28 3.53
CA LYS A 872 9.51 57.29 4.53
C LYS A 872 8.23 57.96 4.02
N THR A 873 7.26 58.23 4.90
CA THR A 873 6.08 59.04 4.54
C THR A 873 6.30 60.50 4.93
N GLY A 874 6.31 61.40 3.94
CA GLY A 874 6.35 62.87 4.10
C GLY A 874 7.70 63.48 4.54
N GLY A 875 8.44 64.12 3.62
CA GLY A 875 9.59 64.98 3.94
C GLY A 875 10.61 65.13 2.78
N SER A 876 11.03 66.38 2.49
CA SER A 876 12.00 66.75 1.44
C SER A 876 13.39 66.15 1.70
N TYR A 877 14.05 65.68 0.63
CA TYR A 877 15.30 64.92 0.67
C TYR A 877 16.55 65.82 0.69
N ASN A 878 17.47 65.56 1.64
CA ASN A 878 18.88 65.98 1.57
C ASN A 878 19.78 64.73 1.51
N SER A 879 20.59 64.65 0.46
CA SER A 879 21.39 63.48 0.02
C SER A 879 22.63 63.14 0.87
N ALA A 880 22.77 63.68 2.09
CA ALA A 880 24.06 63.69 2.80
C ALA A 880 24.30 62.54 3.81
N ASN A 881 23.28 61.78 4.23
CA ASN A 881 23.41 60.81 5.33
C ASN A 881 23.10 59.35 4.93
N ALA A 882 23.82 58.82 3.94
CA ALA A 882 23.82 57.38 3.66
C ALA A 882 24.80 56.68 4.61
N SER A 883 24.28 55.95 5.61
CA SER A 883 25.12 55.17 6.53
C SER A 883 25.79 54.00 5.80
N GLN A 884 27.12 53.96 5.85
CA GLN A 884 27.94 52.81 5.42
C GLN A 884 27.71 51.63 6.38
N MET A 885 27.31 50.48 5.84
CA MET A 885 27.28 49.22 6.60
C MET A 885 27.84 48.08 5.74
N LYS A 886 28.78 47.33 6.32
CA LYS A 886 29.41 46.15 5.71
C LYS A 886 28.44 44.98 5.75
N PHE A 887 28.27 44.29 4.63
CA PHE A 887 27.63 42.98 4.62
C PHE A 887 28.49 42.01 5.46
N VAL A 888 27.93 41.46 6.52
CA VAL A 888 28.58 40.40 7.31
C VAL A 888 28.39 39.09 6.54
N ASN A 889 29.48 38.50 6.07
CA ASN A 889 29.44 37.16 5.49
C ASN A 889 29.00 36.17 6.59
N PRO A 890 27.91 35.41 6.41
CA PRO A 890 27.48 34.43 7.40
C PRO A 890 28.53 33.33 7.51
N SER A 891 28.96 33.07 8.74
CA SER A 891 29.87 31.97 9.08
C SER A 891 29.16 30.62 9.01
N LYS A 892 29.84 29.63 8.40
CA LYS A 892 29.51 28.20 8.28
C LYS A 892 28.34 27.87 7.33
N VAL A 893 28.74 27.51 6.11
CA VAL A 893 27.96 26.74 5.13
C VAL A 893 27.52 25.43 5.81
N THR A 894 26.22 25.28 6.03
CA THR A 894 25.59 24.01 6.39
C THR A 894 25.41 23.17 5.12
N ASP A 895 25.67 21.86 5.19
CA ASP A 895 25.66 20.88 4.08
C ASP A 895 24.31 20.72 3.30
N HIS A 896 23.34 21.63 3.46
CA HIS A 896 21.93 21.41 3.11
C HIS A 896 21.20 22.61 2.48
N GLU A 897 21.88 23.39 1.63
CA GLU A 897 21.25 24.48 0.85
C GLU A 897 20.18 23.96 -0.12
N GLN A 898 19.06 24.68 -0.24
CA GLN A 898 18.02 24.37 -1.23
C GLN A 898 18.44 24.78 -2.64
N PRO A 899 18.10 23.96 -3.66
CA PRO A 899 18.57 24.18 -5.02
C PRO A 899 17.97 25.46 -5.65
N GLU A 900 18.83 26.18 -6.35
CA GLU A 900 18.44 27.27 -7.26
C GLU A 900 17.62 26.72 -8.44
N CYS A 901 16.62 27.48 -8.89
CA CYS A 901 15.86 27.16 -10.09
C CYS A 901 16.76 27.34 -11.32
N LYS A 902 16.83 26.32 -12.19
CA LYS A 902 17.70 26.34 -13.39
C LYS A 902 17.05 26.98 -14.62
N GLY A 903 15.81 27.47 -14.48
CA GLY A 903 15.01 27.98 -15.59
C GLY A 903 14.21 26.91 -16.35
N ASP A 904 14.12 25.68 -15.81
CA ASP A 904 13.23 24.65 -16.35
C ASP A 904 11.77 25.14 -16.26
N GLN A 905 11.04 25.12 -17.37
CA GLN A 905 9.71 25.75 -17.46
C GLN A 905 8.73 25.25 -16.39
N VAL A 906 8.66 23.93 -16.18
CA VAL A 906 7.75 23.33 -15.20
C VAL A 906 8.12 23.74 -13.77
N ASP A 907 9.39 23.63 -13.40
CA ASP A 907 9.89 24.00 -12.06
C ASP A 907 9.66 25.49 -11.78
N MET A 908 9.96 26.34 -12.76
CA MET A 908 9.75 27.79 -12.67
C MET A 908 8.28 28.15 -12.43
N VAL A 909 7.36 27.57 -13.23
CA VAL A 909 5.92 27.87 -13.13
C VAL A 909 5.34 27.32 -11.82
N VAL A 910 5.76 26.13 -11.37
CA VAL A 910 5.32 25.55 -10.09
C VAL A 910 5.80 26.39 -8.92
N ARG A 911 7.07 26.80 -8.89
CA ARG A 911 7.64 27.67 -7.85
C ARG A 911 6.96 29.03 -7.81
N LEU A 912 6.76 29.67 -8.96
CA LEU A 912 6.06 30.94 -9.08
C LEU A 912 4.59 30.83 -8.65
N GLY A 913 3.91 29.77 -9.11
CA GLY A 913 2.53 29.49 -8.75
C GLY A 913 2.36 29.28 -7.25
N LEU A 914 3.28 28.56 -6.60
CA LEU A 914 3.24 28.34 -5.16
C LEU A 914 3.45 29.64 -4.40
N LEU A 915 4.44 30.44 -4.81
CA LEU A 915 4.69 31.75 -4.22
C LEU A 915 3.45 32.65 -4.30
N LYS A 916 2.82 32.72 -5.47
CA LYS A 916 1.58 33.50 -5.65
C LYS A 916 0.41 32.96 -4.83
N LEU A 917 0.28 31.63 -4.72
CA LEU A 917 -0.76 30.98 -3.95
C LEU A 917 -0.68 31.34 -2.46
N VAL A 918 0.52 31.28 -1.86
CA VAL A 918 0.71 31.61 -0.43
C VAL A 918 0.81 33.10 -0.15
N SER A 919 1.12 33.93 -1.15
CA SER A 919 1.16 35.41 -1.01
C SER A 919 -0.22 36.06 -1.09
N GLY A 920 -1.28 35.28 -1.32
CA GLY A 920 -2.66 35.76 -1.35
C GLY A 920 -3.14 36.27 0.01
N VAL A 921 -3.97 37.32 -0.01
CA VAL A 921 -4.52 37.93 1.21
C VAL A 921 -5.61 37.05 1.84
N SER A 922 -6.37 36.30 1.03
CA SER A 922 -7.38 35.35 1.50
C SER A 922 -6.74 34.06 1.99
N GLY A 923 -7.16 33.57 3.16
CA GLY A 923 -6.71 32.29 3.71
C GLY A 923 -6.98 31.11 2.78
N LEU A 924 -6.00 30.23 2.63
CA LEU A 924 -6.14 29.05 1.79
C LEU A 924 -7.22 28.11 2.33
N THR A 925 -8.24 27.81 1.52
CA THR A 925 -9.30 26.83 1.83
C THR A 925 -9.11 25.56 1.00
N SER A 926 -9.69 24.44 1.43
CA SER A 926 -9.67 23.17 0.68
C SER A 926 -10.16 23.34 -0.76
N ASP A 927 -11.12 24.24 -0.97
CA ASP A 927 -11.83 24.39 -2.24
C ASP A 927 -11.05 25.23 -3.26
N SER A 928 -10.13 26.06 -2.77
CA SER A 928 -9.25 26.90 -3.59
C SER A 928 -7.90 26.26 -3.92
N LEU A 929 -7.59 25.12 -3.28
CA LEU A 929 -6.28 24.49 -3.34
C LEU A 929 -6.14 23.63 -4.61
N PRO A 930 -5.03 23.73 -5.36
CA PRO A 930 -4.77 22.82 -6.48
C PRO A 930 -4.78 21.36 -6.03
N GLU A 931 -5.34 20.47 -6.85
CA GLU A 931 -5.46 19.04 -6.53
C GLU A 931 -4.09 18.39 -6.23
N THR A 932 -3.04 18.87 -6.89
CA THR A 932 -1.65 18.41 -6.69
C THR A 932 -1.04 18.82 -5.34
N PHE A 933 -1.66 19.72 -4.59
CA PHE A 933 -1.20 20.16 -3.28
C PHE A 933 -2.15 19.81 -2.13
N THR A 934 -3.15 18.95 -2.37
CA THR A 934 -4.10 18.47 -1.35
C THR A 934 -3.45 17.96 -0.07
N LEU A 935 -2.33 17.24 -0.17
CA LEU A 935 -1.57 16.74 1.00
C LEU A 935 -0.81 17.83 1.77
N ASN A 936 -0.68 19.03 1.20
CA ASN A 936 0.23 20.09 1.66
C ASN A 936 -0.51 21.31 2.24
N LEU A 937 -1.83 21.24 2.45
CA LEU A 937 -2.65 22.38 2.90
C LEU A 937 -2.14 23.01 4.20
N ALA A 938 -1.93 22.20 5.25
CA ALA A 938 -1.48 22.69 6.55
C ALA A 938 -0.12 23.40 6.46
N ARG A 939 0.81 22.84 5.68
CA ARG A 939 2.14 23.43 5.49
C ARG A 939 2.08 24.74 4.70
N LEU A 940 1.27 24.81 3.65
CA LEU A 940 1.10 26.03 2.87
C LEU A 940 0.40 27.13 3.69
N ARG A 941 -0.56 26.78 4.55
CA ARG A 941 -1.13 27.71 5.53
C ARG A 941 -0.09 28.22 6.53
N GLY A 942 0.80 27.35 7.01
CA GLY A 942 1.91 27.76 7.87
C GLY A 942 2.81 28.80 7.19
N VAL A 943 3.16 28.60 5.91
CA VAL A 943 3.94 29.59 5.15
C VAL A 943 3.15 30.89 4.94
N GLN A 944 1.85 30.81 4.62
CA GLN A 944 1.00 31.99 4.46
C GLN A 944 0.93 32.79 5.78
N ALA A 945 0.79 32.12 6.92
CA ALA A 945 0.81 32.74 8.24
C ALA A 945 2.15 33.44 8.51
N GLU A 946 3.28 32.81 8.16
CA GLU A 946 4.59 33.46 8.29
C GLU A 946 4.75 34.68 7.36
N ILE A 947 4.24 34.63 6.13
CA ILE A 947 4.22 35.80 5.24
C ILE A 947 3.42 36.95 5.88
N GLN A 948 2.25 36.65 6.43
CA GLN A 948 1.40 37.63 7.11
C GLN A 948 2.09 38.21 8.35
N LYS A 949 2.69 37.37 9.21
CA LYS A 949 3.50 37.82 10.36
C LYS A 949 4.63 38.75 9.92
N ILE A 950 5.36 38.40 8.86
CA ILE A 950 6.45 39.23 8.33
C ILE A 950 5.93 40.58 7.80
N ILE A 951 4.76 40.62 7.16
CA ILE A 951 4.12 41.87 6.73
C ILE A 951 3.75 42.73 7.94
N VAL A 952 3.11 42.15 8.95
CA VAL A 952 2.71 42.85 10.19
C VAL A 952 3.94 43.40 10.91
N MET A 953 4.99 42.59 11.05
CA MET A 953 6.26 43.03 11.65
C MET A 953 6.94 44.13 10.85
N SER A 954 7.02 43.99 9.52
CA SER A 954 7.67 44.99 8.66
C SER A 954 6.93 46.33 8.69
N THR A 955 5.60 46.28 8.71
CA THR A 955 4.74 47.48 8.84
C THR A 955 4.91 48.12 10.22
N SER A 956 4.97 47.30 11.27
CA SER A 956 5.24 47.75 12.64
C SER A 956 6.61 48.44 12.73
N ILE A 957 7.66 47.83 12.19
CA ILE A 957 9.02 48.41 12.18
C ILE A 957 9.06 49.73 11.41
N LEU A 958 8.36 49.85 10.27
CA LEU A 958 8.26 51.12 9.55
C LEU A 958 7.63 52.22 10.41
N ILE A 959 6.54 51.91 11.11
CA ILE A 959 5.84 52.85 11.98
C ILE A 959 6.72 53.21 13.19
N CYS A 960 7.39 52.24 13.83
CA CYS A 960 8.37 52.47 14.88
C CYS A 960 9.46 53.44 14.43
N ARG A 961 10.09 53.17 13.28
CA ARG A 961 11.15 54.03 12.70
C ARG A 961 10.65 55.44 12.48
N GLN A 962 9.43 55.59 11.97
CA GLN A 962 8.86 56.88 11.66
C GLN A 962 8.57 57.69 12.93
N ILE A 963 8.01 57.06 13.96
CA ILE A 963 7.70 57.71 15.23
C ILE A 963 8.98 58.11 15.97
N PHE A 964 9.94 57.19 16.13
CA PHE A 964 11.23 57.49 16.77
C PHE A 964 12.04 58.54 16.01
N SER A 965 11.89 58.63 14.68
CA SER A 965 12.51 59.69 13.87
C SER A 965 11.86 61.06 14.11
N SER A 966 10.55 61.10 14.40
CA SER A 966 9.81 62.35 14.59
C SER A 966 10.10 63.04 15.93
N GLU A 967 10.60 62.29 16.92
CA GLU A 967 10.80 62.79 18.29
C GLU A 967 12.25 63.14 18.65
N GLN A 968 13.22 62.95 17.74
CA GLN A 968 14.66 63.09 18.05
C GLN A 968 15.12 62.24 19.28
N VAL A 969 14.39 61.18 19.61
CA VAL A 969 14.63 60.33 20.81
C VAL A 969 15.94 59.52 20.74
N VAL A 970 16.54 59.44 19.56
CA VAL A 970 17.74 58.64 19.32
C VAL A 970 18.97 59.52 19.05
N ALA A 971 20.00 59.37 19.88
CA ALA A 971 21.26 60.13 19.80
C ALA A 971 22.18 59.69 18.63
N SER A 972 22.07 58.44 18.16
CA SER A 972 22.85 57.91 17.02
C SER A 972 22.06 56.92 16.14
N PRO A 973 22.36 56.79 14.83
CA PRO A 973 21.72 55.79 13.95
C PRO A 973 21.88 54.34 14.44
N THR A 974 22.98 54.04 15.11
CA THR A 974 23.26 52.74 15.75
C THR A 974 22.33 52.42 16.92
N ASP A 975 21.94 53.43 17.70
CA ASP A 975 20.99 53.26 18.81
C ASP A 975 19.56 53.02 18.29
N MET A 976 19.22 53.56 17.11
CA MET A 976 17.92 53.31 16.48
C MET A 976 17.83 51.84 16.03
N GLU A 977 18.89 51.31 15.41
CA GLU A 977 18.93 49.91 14.97
C GLU A 977 18.92 48.92 16.15
N SER A 978 19.53 49.25 17.30
CA SER A 978 19.47 48.39 18.49
C SER A 978 18.08 48.36 19.13
N ILE A 979 17.38 49.50 19.22
CA ILE A 979 16.00 49.56 19.71
C ILE A 979 15.07 48.77 18.78
N ILE A 980 15.24 48.91 17.46
CA ILE A 980 14.43 48.18 16.47
C ILE A 980 14.68 46.69 16.56
N LEU A 981 15.93 46.25 16.78
CA LEU A 981 16.24 44.83 16.97
C LEU A 981 15.48 44.25 18.17
N ILE A 982 15.55 44.90 19.33
CA ILE A 982 14.86 44.44 20.54
C ILE A 982 13.34 44.49 20.37
N CYS A 983 12.81 45.53 19.70
CA CYS A 983 11.40 45.62 19.35
C CYS A 983 10.97 44.47 18.43
N THR A 984 11.83 44.08 17.48
CA THR A 984 11.56 42.97 16.56
C THR A 984 11.52 41.65 17.31
N GLU A 985 12.46 41.41 18.24
CA GLU A 985 12.48 40.21 19.10
C GLU A 985 11.23 40.09 19.97
N ARG A 986 10.80 41.20 20.62
CA ARG A 986 9.55 41.18 21.42
C ARG A 986 8.29 41.00 20.59
N LEU A 987 8.24 41.61 19.39
CA LEU A 987 7.12 41.42 18.47
C LEU A 987 7.05 39.97 17.96
N LEU A 988 8.20 39.33 17.77
CA LEU A 988 8.27 37.90 17.43
C LEU A 988 7.74 37.02 18.55
N GLU A 989 8.19 37.26 19.78
CA GLU A 989 7.70 36.52 20.94
C GLU A 989 6.19 36.66 21.08
N LEU A 990 5.64 37.87 20.92
CA LEU A 990 4.20 38.11 20.98
C LEU A 990 3.44 37.36 19.88
N LEU A 991 3.88 37.47 18.62
CA LEU A 991 3.19 36.88 17.45
C LEU A 991 3.33 35.36 17.35
N ASP A 992 4.28 34.74 18.06
CA ASP A 992 4.44 33.28 18.07
C ASP A 992 3.69 32.59 19.21
N HIS A 993 3.49 33.25 20.36
CA HIS A 993 2.93 32.61 21.56
C HIS A 993 1.45 32.93 21.80
N VAL A 994 0.92 33.99 21.16
CA VAL A 994 -0.46 34.43 21.32
C VAL A 994 -1.19 34.25 19.99
N GLU A 995 -2.25 33.43 19.96
CA GLU A 995 -2.98 33.13 18.73
C GLU A 995 -3.78 34.33 18.20
N ASP A 996 -4.37 35.13 19.10
CA ASP A 996 -5.23 36.28 18.77
C ASP A 996 -4.61 37.63 19.17
N VAL A 997 -3.47 37.98 18.56
CA VAL A 997 -2.84 39.29 18.79
C VAL A 997 -3.62 40.39 18.08
N GLY A 998 -4.36 41.19 18.85
CA GLY A 998 -4.98 42.43 18.40
C GLY A 998 -3.95 43.53 18.11
N ILE A 999 -4.38 44.56 17.38
CA ILE A 999 -3.55 45.75 17.08
C ILE A 999 -3.10 46.42 18.39
N GLU A 1000 -3.95 46.40 19.42
CA GLU A 1000 -3.65 46.92 20.75
C GLU A 1000 -2.40 46.27 21.37
N GLY A 1001 -2.28 44.94 21.27
CA GLY A 1001 -1.12 44.21 21.81
C GLY A 1001 0.19 44.55 21.10
N ILE A 1002 0.14 44.74 19.77
CA ILE A 1002 1.30 45.17 18.97
C ILE A 1002 1.72 46.59 19.37
N VAL A 1003 0.75 47.50 19.48
CA VAL A 1003 0.98 48.89 19.89
C VAL A 1003 1.58 48.96 21.28
N GLU A 1004 1.14 48.11 22.20
CA GLU A 1004 1.65 48.05 23.56
C GLU A 1004 3.14 47.71 23.60
N VAL A 1005 3.55 46.68 22.84
CA VAL A 1005 4.97 46.29 22.70
C VAL A 1005 5.80 47.44 22.14
N ILE A 1006 5.33 48.11 21.08
CA ILE A 1006 6.05 49.22 20.45
C ILE A 1006 6.18 50.41 21.42
N SER A 1007 5.09 50.75 22.11
CA SER A 1007 5.04 51.88 23.04
C SER A 1007 5.97 51.71 24.25
N GLY A 1008 6.24 50.47 24.67
CA GLY A 1008 7.15 50.15 25.77
C GLY A 1008 8.62 50.52 25.52
N PHE A 1009 8.98 50.92 24.30
CA PHE A 1009 10.31 51.42 23.94
C PHE A 1009 10.39 52.95 23.88
N SER A 1010 9.28 53.66 24.09
CA SER A 1010 9.27 55.11 24.23
C SER A 1010 10.00 55.54 25.51
N ARG A 1011 10.78 56.62 25.44
CA ARG A 1011 11.42 57.26 26.60
C ARG A 1011 10.56 58.36 27.23
N VAL A 1012 9.32 58.56 26.77
CA VAL A 1012 8.45 59.62 27.28
C VAL A 1012 7.79 59.18 28.59
N THR A 1013 8.01 59.98 29.63
CA THR A 1013 7.50 59.77 30.99
C THR A 1013 6.10 60.38 31.22
N ASP A 1014 5.56 61.10 30.22
CA ASP A 1014 4.26 61.77 30.25
C ASP A 1014 3.15 60.81 29.81
N GLU A 1015 2.33 60.33 30.75
CA GLU A 1015 1.31 59.31 30.51
C GLU A 1015 0.27 59.74 29.45
N ASP A 1016 -0.11 61.03 29.42
CA ASP A 1016 -1.09 61.54 28.45
C ASP A 1016 -0.53 61.51 27.01
N LYS A 1017 0.77 61.78 26.86
CA LYS A 1017 1.45 61.68 25.56
C LYS A 1017 1.61 60.23 25.12
N VAL A 1018 1.97 59.32 26.03
CA VAL A 1018 2.07 57.88 25.72
C VAL A 1018 0.71 57.34 25.26
N GLN A 1019 -0.38 57.75 25.90
CA GLN A 1019 -1.73 57.32 25.50
C GLN A 1019 -2.13 57.88 24.13
N MET A 1020 -1.85 59.16 23.86
CA MET A 1020 -2.07 59.75 22.54
C MET A 1020 -1.28 59.00 21.45
N TRP A 1021 -0.06 58.56 21.75
CA TRP A 1021 0.78 57.79 20.84
C TRP A 1021 0.25 56.39 20.58
N LYS A 1022 -0.21 55.68 21.63
CA LYS A 1022 -0.85 54.37 21.45
C LYS A 1022 -2.04 54.48 20.49
N VAL A 1023 -2.89 55.50 20.66
CA VAL A 1023 -4.05 55.74 19.78
C VAL A 1023 -3.62 56.13 18.35
N MET A 1024 -2.55 56.89 18.19
CA MET A 1024 -2.01 57.24 16.86
C MET A 1024 -1.41 56.02 16.16
N MET A 1025 -0.59 55.22 16.86
CA MET A 1025 -0.01 53.97 16.35
C MET A 1025 -1.07 52.96 15.96
N GLY A 1026 -2.08 52.75 16.79
CA GLY A 1026 -3.19 51.83 16.49
C GLY A 1026 -3.92 52.24 15.22
N ARG A 1027 -4.21 53.54 15.04
CA ARG A 1027 -4.83 54.04 13.80
C ARG A 1027 -3.92 53.92 12.58
N MET A 1028 -2.63 54.20 12.72
CA MET A 1028 -1.65 54.05 11.64
C MET A 1028 -1.48 52.59 11.24
N LEU A 1029 -1.38 51.66 12.19
CA LEU A 1029 -1.28 50.22 11.94
C LEU A 1029 -2.55 49.68 11.29
N ALA A 1030 -3.73 50.00 11.83
CA ALA A 1030 -5.00 49.57 11.27
C ALA A 1030 -5.16 50.01 9.80
N LYS A 1031 -4.79 51.26 9.49
CA LYS A 1031 -4.83 51.77 8.12
C LYS A 1031 -3.76 51.13 7.21
N SER A 1032 -2.54 50.98 7.72
CA SER A 1032 -1.40 50.46 6.93
C SER A 1032 -1.44 48.95 6.70
N LEU A 1033 -2.29 48.22 7.45
CA LEU A 1033 -2.54 46.80 7.26
C LEU A 1033 -3.80 46.51 6.43
N GLN A 1034 -4.57 47.54 6.05
CA GLN A 1034 -5.76 47.40 5.24
C GLN A 1034 -5.37 47.12 3.77
N ALA A 1035 -6.01 46.11 3.16
CA ALA A 1035 -5.81 45.80 1.75
C ALA A 1035 -6.16 47.00 0.86
N GLY A 1036 -5.27 47.35 -0.08
CA GLY A 1036 -5.39 48.52 -0.95
C GLY A 1036 -4.75 49.80 -0.43
N ASP A 1037 -4.22 49.83 0.81
CA ASP A 1037 -3.40 50.95 1.27
C ASP A 1037 -2.02 50.95 0.59
N VAL A 1038 -1.48 52.15 0.30
CA VAL A 1038 -0.21 52.31 -0.42
C VAL A 1038 0.97 51.77 0.40
N VAL A 1039 0.91 51.86 1.72
CA VAL A 1039 1.95 51.30 2.60
C VAL A 1039 1.87 49.78 2.55
N PHE A 1040 0.68 49.21 2.69
CA PHE A 1040 0.44 47.77 2.59
C PHE A 1040 1.01 47.20 1.28
N GLU A 1041 0.64 47.77 0.14
CA GLU A 1041 1.09 47.28 -1.18
C GLU A 1041 2.61 47.34 -1.35
N LYS A 1042 3.27 48.38 -0.81
CA LYS A 1042 4.74 48.49 -0.87
C LYS A 1042 5.43 47.48 0.05
N VAL A 1043 4.92 47.30 1.27
CA VAL A 1043 5.44 46.30 2.22
C VAL A 1043 5.24 44.89 1.64
N TRP A 1044 4.02 44.58 1.20
CA TRP A 1044 3.68 43.31 0.58
C TRP A 1044 4.57 43.04 -0.63
N ARG A 1045 4.78 44.00 -1.54
CA ARG A 1045 5.65 43.83 -2.71
C ARG A 1045 7.09 43.55 -2.30
N ALA A 1046 7.62 44.22 -1.28
CA ALA A 1046 8.98 43.98 -0.80
C ALA A 1046 9.12 42.60 -0.15
N VAL A 1047 8.15 42.16 0.65
CA VAL A 1047 8.12 40.79 1.21
C VAL A 1047 8.00 39.75 0.09
N TYR A 1048 7.11 39.95 -0.87
CA TYR A 1048 6.96 39.09 -2.05
C TYR A 1048 8.28 38.97 -2.83
N LEU A 1049 8.97 40.10 -3.08
CA LEU A 1049 10.28 40.10 -3.74
C LEU A 1049 11.35 39.38 -2.92
N ALA A 1050 11.29 39.47 -1.59
CA ALA A 1050 12.20 38.76 -0.71
C ALA A 1050 12.01 37.24 -0.82
N PHE A 1051 10.76 36.77 -0.75
CA PHE A 1051 10.43 35.36 -0.97
C PHE A 1051 10.79 34.91 -2.39
N ARG A 1052 10.50 35.71 -3.43
CA ARG A 1052 10.89 35.44 -4.83
C ARG A 1052 12.40 35.23 -4.96
N GLY A 1053 13.19 36.05 -4.27
CA GLY A 1053 14.65 35.95 -4.22
C GLY A 1053 15.12 34.58 -3.77
N VAL A 1054 14.53 34.02 -2.71
CA VAL A 1054 14.90 32.70 -2.16
C VAL A 1054 14.26 31.55 -2.94
N VAL A 1055 13.00 31.68 -3.35
CA VAL A 1055 12.25 30.62 -4.07
C VAL A 1055 12.92 30.30 -5.42
N PHE A 1056 13.40 31.30 -6.15
CA PHE A 1056 14.16 31.10 -7.39
C PHE A 1056 15.66 30.95 -7.15
N GLY A 1057 16.26 31.76 -6.27
CA GLY A 1057 17.70 31.81 -6.03
C GLY A 1057 18.22 30.82 -4.98
N GLY A 1058 17.38 29.89 -4.50
CA GLY A 1058 17.73 28.91 -3.46
C GLY A 1058 17.98 29.55 -2.08
N SER A 1059 18.29 28.72 -1.07
CA SER A 1059 18.66 29.21 0.27
C SER A 1059 20.14 29.55 0.43
N GLY A 1060 20.90 29.50 -0.67
CA GLY A 1060 22.30 29.91 -0.73
C GLY A 1060 22.52 31.42 -0.65
N VAL A 1061 23.76 31.83 -0.90
CA VAL A 1061 24.23 33.21 -0.68
C VAL A 1061 23.44 34.24 -1.52
N TYR A 1062 23.18 33.96 -2.79
CA TYR A 1062 22.51 34.90 -3.69
C TYR A 1062 21.03 35.09 -3.34
N GLY A 1063 20.29 34.01 -3.08
CA GLY A 1063 18.89 34.10 -2.65
C GLY A 1063 18.73 34.86 -1.33
N ARG A 1064 19.60 34.60 -0.34
CA ARG A 1064 19.60 35.32 0.94
C ARG A 1064 19.92 36.82 0.76
N LYS A 1065 20.94 37.16 -0.03
CA LYS A 1065 21.30 38.57 -0.32
C LYS A 1065 20.15 39.31 -1.00
N LEU A 1066 19.46 38.68 -1.95
CA LEU A 1066 18.29 39.27 -2.61
C LEU A 1066 17.13 39.51 -1.63
N ALA A 1067 16.88 38.56 -0.72
CA ALA A 1067 15.88 38.72 0.32
C ALA A 1067 16.20 39.89 1.26
N GLU A 1068 17.47 40.01 1.68
CA GLU A 1068 17.92 41.11 2.52
C GLU A 1068 17.76 42.48 1.83
N ILE A 1069 18.13 42.58 0.55
CA ILE A 1069 17.99 43.82 -0.24
C ILE A 1069 16.52 44.24 -0.34
N ALA A 1070 15.62 43.29 -0.58
CA ALA A 1070 14.19 43.56 -0.68
C ALA A 1070 13.61 44.03 0.66
N LEU A 1071 13.91 43.33 1.77
CA LEU A 1071 13.43 43.72 3.11
C LEU A 1071 14.03 45.03 3.61
N ARG A 1072 15.24 45.40 3.18
CA ARG A 1072 15.89 46.68 3.53
C ARG A 1072 15.09 47.89 3.02
N GLN A 1073 14.34 47.76 1.93
CA GLN A 1073 13.46 48.83 1.42
C GLN A 1073 12.37 49.21 2.44
N VAL A 1074 12.01 48.27 3.31
CA VAL A 1074 10.97 48.41 4.33
C VAL A 1074 11.58 48.65 5.73
N GLY A 1075 12.89 48.83 5.83
CA GLY A 1075 13.57 49.03 7.13
C GLY A 1075 13.64 47.77 8.00
N ALA A 1076 13.29 46.62 7.43
CA ALA A 1076 13.30 45.30 8.07
C ALA A 1076 14.62 44.53 7.88
N GLY A 1077 15.57 45.08 7.12
CA GLY A 1077 16.81 44.41 6.70
C GLY A 1077 18.11 44.90 7.35
N THR A 1078 18.07 45.69 8.44
CA THR A 1078 19.27 46.36 9.00
C THR A 1078 19.66 45.96 10.43
N GLY A 1079 19.06 44.92 11.00
CA GLY A 1079 19.49 44.35 12.29
C GLY A 1079 19.40 42.82 12.29
N SER A 1080 20.50 42.14 12.66
CA SER A 1080 20.65 40.68 12.87
C SER A 1080 20.24 39.71 11.73
N GLY A 1081 19.54 40.18 10.69
CA GLY A 1081 19.02 39.32 9.62
C GLY A 1081 17.85 38.43 10.06
N LEU A 1082 17.21 38.72 11.20
CA LEU A 1082 16.19 37.86 11.83
C LEU A 1082 14.96 37.64 10.92
N LEU A 1083 14.44 38.71 10.31
CA LEU A 1083 13.34 38.63 9.33
C LEU A 1083 13.79 37.95 8.03
N THR A 1084 15.02 38.21 7.57
CA THR A 1084 15.60 37.52 6.42
C THR A 1084 15.71 36.01 6.68
N GLU A 1085 16.10 35.59 7.88
CA GLU A 1085 16.18 34.18 8.26
C GLU A 1085 14.80 33.52 8.27
N ARG A 1086 13.75 34.22 8.75
CA ARG A 1086 12.37 33.74 8.64
C ARG A 1086 11.91 33.59 7.21
N VAL A 1087 12.15 34.59 6.35
CA VAL A 1087 11.86 34.49 4.92
C VAL A 1087 12.58 33.29 4.31
N VAL A 1088 13.86 33.08 4.63
CA VAL A 1088 14.61 31.93 4.13
C VAL A 1088 13.99 30.61 4.60
N LYS A 1089 13.70 30.44 5.90
CA LYS A 1089 13.08 29.22 6.45
C LYS A 1089 11.71 28.93 5.82
N ALA A 1090 10.85 29.94 5.70
CA ALA A 1090 9.52 29.78 5.10
C ALA A 1090 9.59 29.54 3.58
N ALA A 1091 10.51 30.19 2.88
CA ALA A 1091 10.73 29.96 1.45
C ALA A 1091 11.36 28.58 1.16
N GLU A 1092 12.22 28.06 2.04
CA GLU A 1092 12.75 26.70 1.90
C GLU A 1092 11.62 25.65 1.86
N VAL A 1093 10.57 25.85 2.67
CA VAL A 1093 9.38 24.99 2.65
C VAL A 1093 8.70 25.00 1.28
N LEU A 1094 8.57 26.18 0.65
CA LEU A 1094 8.00 26.30 -0.70
C LEU A 1094 8.90 25.64 -1.75
N VAL A 1095 10.22 25.78 -1.65
CA VAL A 1095 11.17 25.17 -2.58
C VAL A 1095 11.12 23.64 -2.50
N VAL A 1096 11.06 23.08 -1.29
CA VAL A 1096 10.90 21.63 -1.09
C VAL A 1096 9.55 21.18 -1.66
N ALA A 1097 8.45 21.87 -1.34
CA ALA A 1097 7.12 21.53 -1.85
C ALA A 1097 7.06 21.57 -3.39
N ALA A 1098 7.67 22.59 -4.02
CA ALA A 1098 7.80 22.66 -5.47
C ALA A 1098 8.59 21.46 -6.02
N THR A 1099 9.75 21.17 -5.44
CA THR A 1099 10.65 20.10 -5.89
C THR A 1099 9.98 18.72 -5.79
N VAL A 1100 9.33 18.42 -4.66
CA VAL A 1100 8.58 17.17 -4.48
C VAL A 1100 7.41 17.11 -5.46
N SER A 1101 6.68 18.21 -5.63
CA SER A 1101 5.54 18.27 -6.54
C SER A 1101 5.93 18.06 -8.00
N VAL A 1102 7.04 18.65 -8.46
CA VAL A 1102 7.57 18.42 -9.82
C VAL A 1102 7.99 16.96 -10.00
N ASN A 1103 8.59 16.33 -8.98
CA ASN A 1103 9.00 14.92 -9.07
C ASN A 1103 7.80 13.95 -9.08
N VAL A 1104 6.75 14.23 -8.30
CA VAL A 1104 5.55 13.38 -8.20
C VAL A 1104 4.60 13.64 -9.38
N HIS A 1105 4.24 14.90 -9.61
CA HIS A 1105 3.19 15.34 -10.55
C HIS A 1105 3.72 15.88 -11.89
N GLY A 1106 5.04 15.89 -12.11
CA GLY A 1106 5.69 16.39 -13.32
C GLY A 1106 5.04 15.97 -14.65
N PRO A 1107 4.70 14.68 -14.85
CA PRO A 1107 4.02 14.24 -16.08
C PRO A 1107 2.69 14.96 -16.34
N TRP A 1108 1.88 15.19 -15.30
CA TRP A 1108 0.62 15.93 -15.42
C TRP A 1108 0.86 17.40 -15.72
N TYR A 1109 1.86 18.02 -15.06
CA TYR A 1109 2.23 19.41 -15.34
C TYR A 1109 2.70 19.62 -16.78
N ILE A 1110 3.50 18.71 -17.32
CA ILE A 1110 3.96 18.77 -18.72
C ILE A 1110 2.77 18.71 -19.68
N THR A 1111 1.80 17.83 -19.43
CA THR A 1111 0.59 17.75 -20.27
C THR A 1111 -0.28 18.99 -20.16
N LEU A 1112 -0.49 19.53 -18.95
CA LEU A 1112 -1.28 20.74 -18.75
C LEU A 1112 -0.62 21.97 -19.39
N ILE A 1113 0.69 22.13 -19.20
CA ILE A 1113 1.47 23.23 -19.77
C ILE A 1113 1.57 23.11 -21.29
N GLY A 1114 1.73 21.90 -21.84
CA GLY A 1114 1.76 21.68 -23.29
C GLY A 1114 0.45 22.07 -24.00
N ASN A 1115 -0.65 22.22 -23.26
CA ASN A 1115 -1.94 22.67 -23.76
C ASN A 1115 -2.20 24.18 -23.53
N MET A 1116 -1.26 24.92 -22.91
CA MET A 1116 -1.29 26.38 -22.72
C MET A 1116 -0.40 27.09 -23.72
#